data_AF-A0A967KZG8-F1
#
_entry.id   AF-A0A967KZG8-F1
#
_cell.length_a   1.000
_cell.length_b   1.000
_cell.length_c   1.000
_cell.angle_alpha   90.00
_cell.angle_beta   90.00
_cell.angle_gamma   90.00
#
_symmetry.space_group_name_H-M   'P 1'
#
loop_
_entity.id
_entity.type
_entity.pdbx_description
1 polymer ?
#
loop_
_entity_poly.entity_id
_entity_poly.type
_entity_poly.pdbx_seq_one_letter_code
_entity_poly.pdbx_strand_id
1 'polypeptide(L)'
;MRRVIFAIIIIALLMEAMAFASQWQSINIGDCCDGNFEYDSGIDAWVVKNNGGWLWNRKDSFYYLCDKLHGDGEVTACIVGINSILPNTGNRQTKVGIMIRETLKTGSKHSMTALSPSPQNGHKIIFEYRAIADDDTHQSFNGSLEAVEQDMFFSFPFWIKLQRKGGQFRGYFSYDSVRWFQTGDAQIIDMADTVYAGLAVIANPSGTAGIVELNDMTVRHWIEGIPDAEIEADPKKAAKEAYGILLGLGNWNANRAVVETHGNLIAKCLLVIAMAREIEGSSDSRILREYYRILEMFPDSTAAAKALSRIVLLDRKKGLDYARKWLRREMPRQRLEDFCLYLSKEYATKGNQQRDDSLGLLLETCVVLLDKPQFLYKLVNTLMLSKASDSLYRHLIRSCMAKAPKQGRASAIMRYLNLIGTREQKQQIVQHIALWAAMEYQGTALAICARTTLADSEYLKNNNYVLALKVFAPELFGQDRPEPKIVKSLEEAIAGYRANTLLPGGLDMENLYRAVADFAIDVRLNAVAVHCQKKVAELRGLKLDIFEQGARKGVKYCNSGPDNEVWFWTGMLAAEDGDMTASTRAYEEFIKREVNSVLAAKAYYEVAKAKMMLGQDAKEILAKAKALSPCVPVIELEQKMNATGS
;
A
#
# COMPACT_ATOMS: atom_id res chain seq x y z
N MET A 1 -2.36 53.86 -35.04
CA MET A 1 -1.98 52.77 -34.10
C MET A 1 -3.17 52.05 -33.48
N ARG A 2 -4.06 52.69 -32.71
CA ARG A 2 -5.20 52.02 -32.06
C ARG A 2 -6.15 51.24 -33.00
N ARG A 3 -6.50 51.79 -34.19
CA ARG A 3 -7.36 51.11 -35.17
C ARG A 3 -6.71 49.88 -35.83
N VAL A 4 -5.38 49.89 -35.99
CA VAL A 4 -4.62 48.78 -36.58
C VAL A 4 -4.46 47.65 -35.55
N ILE A 5 -4.20 47.99 -34.29
CA ILE A 5 -4.16 47.03 -33.18
C ILE A 5 -5.53 46.37 -32.98
N PHE A 6 -6.62 47.14 -33.04
CA PHE A 6 -7.97 46.60 -32.92
C PHE A 6 -8.33 45.64 -34.08
N ALA A 7 -7.95 45.97 -35.32
CA ALA A 7 -8.15 45.09 -36.47
C ALA A 7 -7.31 43.80 -36.39
N ILE A 8 -6.06 43.87 -35.90
CA ILE A 8 -5.20 42.70 -35.70
C ILE A 8 -5.77 41.77 -34.61
N ILE A 9 -6.29 42.32 -33.51
CA ILE A 9 -6.92 41.54 -32.43
C ILE A 9 -8.18 40.85 -32.95
N ILE A 10 -9.03 41.54 -33.72
CA ILE A 10 -10.23 40.94 -34.32
C ILE A 10 -9.86 39.83 -35.32
N ILE A 11 -8.83 40.02 -36.15
CA ILE A 11 -8.36 38.99 -37.08
C ILE A 11 -7.79 37.79 -36.33
N ALA A 12 -7.03 37.99 -35.25
CA ALA A 12 -6.51 36.90 -34.42
C ALA A 12 -7.62 36.10 -33.73
N LEU A 13 -8.63 36.76 -33.16
CA LEU A 13 -9.81 36.13 -32.56
C LEU A 13 -10.63 35.34 -33.60
N LEU A 14 -10.82 35.89 -34.81
CA LEU A 14 -11.49 35.20 -35.91
C LEU A 14 -10.70 33.97 -36.40
N MET A 15 -9.36 34.03 -36.40
CA MET A 15 -8.50 32.90 -36.76
C MET A 15 -8.50 31.80 -35.69
N GLU A 16 -8.49 32.15 -34.39
CA GLU A 16 -8.64 31.20 -33.28
C GLU A 16 -10.02 30.53 -33.30
N ALA A 17 -11.08 31.30 -33.55
CA ALA A 17 -12.43 30.76 -33.67
C ALA A 17 -12.58 29.80 -34.87
N MET A 18 -11.99 30.14 -36.03
CA MET A 18 -11.96 29.25 -37.20
C MET A 18 -11.12 27.98 -36.96
N ALA A 19 -9.99 28.09 -36.25
CA ALA A 19 -9.15 26.94 -35.92
C ALA A 19 -9.88 25.98 -34.95
N PHE A 20 -10.56 26.50 -33.94
CA PHE A 20 -11.39 25.71 -33.04
C PHE A 20 -12.53 25.01 -33.78
N ALA A 21 -13.32 25.74 -34.59
CA ALA A 21 -14.42 25.17 -35.37
C ALA A 21 -13.96 24.09 -36.37
N SER A 22 -12.71 24.15 -36.87
CA SER A 22 -12.16 23.16 -37.80
C SER A 22 -11.75 21.82 -37.16
N GLN A 23 -11.58 21.78 -35.83
CA GLN A 23 -11.14 20.59 -35.10
C GLN A 23 -12.32 19.65 -34.75
N TRP A 24 -13.52 20.19 -34.57
CA TRP A 24 -14.66 19.45 -34.05
C TRP A 24 -15.65 19.03 -35.14
N GLN A 25 -16.06 17.77 -35.12
CA GLN A 25 -17.13 17.24 -35.94
C GLN A 25 -18.47 17.39 -35.20
N SER A 26 -19.41 18.14 -35.79
CA SER A 26 -20.81 18.16 -35.34
C SER A 26 -21.62 17.04 -36.00
N ILE A 27 -22.42 16.33 -35.21
CA ILE A 27 -23.28 15.26 -35.71
C ILE A 27 -24.55 15.08 -34.85
N ASN A 28 -25.66 14.79 -35.51
CA ASN A 28 -26.88 14.30 -34.88
C ASN A 28 -26.75 12.78 -34.61
N ILE A 29 -26.81 12.37 -33.35
CA ILE A 29 -26.92 10.97 -32.97
C ILE A 29 -28.40 10.61 -32.98
N GLY A 30 -28.78 9.58 -33.74
CA GLY A 30 -30.17 9.13 -33.83
C GLY A 30 -31.11 10.16 -34.48
N ASP A 31 -32.41 9.99 -34.24
CA ASP A 31 -33.46 10.87 -34.79
C ASP A 31 -33.66 12.10 -33.89
N CYS A 32 -32.62 12.89 -33.66
CA CYS A 32 -32.76 14.17 -32.95
C CYS A 32 -33.12 15.30 -33.93
N CYS A 33 -33.79 16.34 -33.42
CA CYS A 33 -34.03 17.55 -34.21
C CYS A 33 -32.70 18.27 -34.53
N ASP A 34 -32.67 19.07 -35.59
CA ASP A 34 -31.46 19.78 -36.00
C ASP A 34 -30.93 20.70 -34.89
N GLY A 35 -29.66 20.52 -34.56
CA GLY A 35 -28.88 21.37 -33.68
C GLY A 35 -27.83 22.17 -34.44
N ASN A 36 -27.29 23.22 -33.82
CA ASN A 36 -26.22 24.04 -34.38
C ASN A 36 -25.14 24.38 -33.35
N PHE A 37 -23.98 24.79 -33.85
CA PHE A 37 -22.82 25.20 -33.07
C PHE A 37 -22.21 26.46 -33.72
N GLU A 38 -22.28 27.59 -33.03
CA GLU A 38 -21.91 28.90 -33.57
C GLU A 38 -21.20 29.74 -32.50
N TYR A 39 -20.22 30.56 -32.88
CA TYR A 39 -19.58 31.50 -31.96
C TYR A 39 -20.37 32.81 -31.91
N ASP A 40 -20.73 33.28 -30.71
CA ASP A 40 -21.41 34.55 -30.49
C ASP A 40 -20.43 35.59 -29.93
N SER A 41 -20.00 36.50 -30.81
CA SER A 41 -19.08 37.59 -30.46
C SER A 41 -19.65 38.61 -29.47
N GLY A 42 -20.97 38.64 -29.25
CA GLY A 42 -21.61 39.56 -28.30
C GLY A 42 -21.42 39.16 -26.84
N ILE A 43 -21.19 37.86 -26.59
CA ILE A 43 -21.00 37.27 -25.26
C ILE A 43 -19.64 36.57 -25.11
N ASP A 44 -18.83 36.54 -26.17
CA ASP A 44 -17.52 35.88 -26.22
C ASP A 44 -17.59 34.40 -25.82
N ALA A 45 -18.57 33.69 -26.37
CA ALA A 45 -18.82 32.28 -26.07
C ALA A 45 -19.29 31.50 -27.31
N TRP A 46 -19.02 30.20 -27.32
CA TRP A 46 -19.64 29.28 -28.27
C TRP A 46 -21.03 28.88 -27.81
N VAL A 47 -21.99 28.97 -28.72
CA VAL A 47 -23.41 28.66 -28.50
C VAL A 47 -23.75 27.34 -29.19
N VAL A 48 -24.20 26.37 -28.41
CA VAL A 48 -24.70 25.09 -28.91
C VAL A 48 -26.19 25.02 -28.71
N LYS A 49 -26.93 24.70 -29.77
CA LYS A 49 -28.39 24.51 -29.70
C LYS A 49 -28.76 23.09 -30.09
N ASN A 50 -29.69 22.50 -29.35
CA ASN A 50 -30.36 21.26 -29.76
C ASN A 50 -31.88 21.38 -29.50
N ASN A 51 -32.71 20.93 -30.43
CA ASN A 51 -34.16 21.06 -30.37
C ASN A 51 -34.92 19.80 -29.90
N GLY A 52 -34.21 18.73 -29.57
CA GLY A 52 -34.84 17.52 -29.03
C GLY A 52 -33.86 16.37 -28.84
N GLY A 53 -34.27 15.35 -28.10
CA GLY A 53 -33.42 14.21 -27.84
C GLY A 53 -33.90 13.30 -26.70
N TRP A 54 -33.18 12.21 -26.54
CA TRP A 54 -33.39 11.20 -25.50
C TRP A 54 -32.07 10.50 -25.15
N LEU A 55 -31.79 10.31 -23.86
CA LEU A 55 -30.63 9.55 -23.37
C LEU A 55 -30.97 8.87 -22.02
N TRP A 56 -31.42 7.62 -22.06
CA TRP A 56 -31.63 6.79 -20.85
C TRP A 56 -31.76 5.31 -21.15
N ASN A 57 -32.58 4.96 -22.13
CA ASN A 57 -32.79 3.56 -22.51
C ASN A 57 -31.75 3.17 -23.57
N ARG A 58 -32.01 2.08 -24.29
CA ARG A 58 -31.13 1.47 -25.30
C ARG A 58 -30.81 2.32 -26.53
N LYS A 59 -31.54 3.42 -26.79
CA LYS A 59 -31.34 4.27 -27.97
C LYS A 59 -31.20 5.74 -27.59
N ASP A 60 -30.13 6.32 -28.12
CA ASP A 60 -29.72 7.71 -27.99
C ASP A 60 -30.30 8.55 -29.13
N SER A 61 -30.71 9.77 -28.79
CA SER A 61 -31.06 10.83 -29.74
C SER A 61 -30.53 12.16 -29.20
N PHE A 62 -29.50 12.77 -29.80
CA PHE A 62 -28.94 14.04 -29.33
C PHE A 62 -27.97 14.71 -30.31
N TYR A 63 -27.70 16.01 -30.11
CA TYR A 63 -26.66 16.75 -30.84
C TYR A 63 -25.28 16.55 -30.18
N TYR A 64 -24.28 16.19 -30.99
CA TYR A 64 -22.94 15.88 -30.51
C TYR A 64 -21.87 16.66 -31.28
N LEU A 65 -21.04 17.40 -30.55
CA LEU A 65 -19.84 18.07 -31.08
C LEU A 65 -18.62 17.33 -30.55
N CYS A 66 -17.87 16.67 -31.42
CA CYS A 66 -16.87 15.68 -31.00
C CYS A 66 -15.60 15.65 -31.84
N ASP A 67 -14.55 15.15 -31.22
CA ASP A 67 -13.29 14.79 -31.86
C ASP A 67 -12.93 13.34 -31.47
N LYS A 68 -12.00 12.73 -32.18
CA LYS A 68 -11.50 11.41 -31.82
C LYS A 68 -10.60 11.51 -30.60
N LEU A 69 -10.80 10.59 -29.66
CA LEU A 69 -9.89 10.32 -28.57
C LEU A 69 -9.30 8.92 -28.74
N HIS A 70 -7.98 8.83 -28.79
CA HIS A 70 -7.24 7.58 -28.83
C HIS A 70 -6.66 7.23 -27.45
N GLY A 71 -7.05 6.08 -26.92
CA GLY A 71 -6.59 5.57 -25.63
C GLY A 71 -7.10 6.40 -24.45
N ASP A 72 -6.23 6.59 -23.47
CA ASP A 72 -6.52 7.38 -22.27
C ASP A 72 -6.61 8.88 -22.60
N GLY A 73 -7.35 9.62 -21.79
CA GLY A 73 -7.51 11.04 -22.00
C GLY A 73 -8.51 11.69 -21.08
N GLU A 74 -8.67 12.99 -21.27
CA GLU A 74 -9.71 13.77 -20.62
C GLU A 74 -10.39 14.70 -21.62
N VAL A 75 -11.68 14.93 -21.41
CA VAL A 75 -12.41 16.05 -21.99
C VAL A 75 -12.79 16.99 -20.85
N THR A 76 -12.63 18.30 -21.06
CA THR A 76 -12.99 19.35 -20.11
C THR A 76 -13.81 20.43 -20.84
N ALA A 77 -14.83 20.98 -20.20
CA ALA A 77 -15.59 22.12 -20.71
C ALA A 77 -15.90 23.15 -19.62
N CYS A 78 -15.85 24.44 -19.95
CA CYS A 78 -16.31 25.56 -19.15
C CYS A 78 -17.69 25.99 -19.64
N ILE A 79 -18.72 25.81 -18.81
CA ILE A 79 -20.09 26.23 -19.10
C ILE A 79 -20.29 27.60 -18.46
N VAL A 80 -20.62 28.61 -19.27
CA VAL A 80 -20.74 30.01 -18.84
C VAL A 80 -22.19 30.51 -18.79
N GLY A 81 -23.11 29.81 -19.44
CA GLY A 81 -24.51 30.19 -19.47
C GLY A 81 -25.42 29.14 -20.07
N ILE A 82 -26.69 29.18 -19.65
CA ILE A 82 -27.76 28.35 -20.17
C ILE A 82 -29.02 29.21 -20.29
N ASN A 83 -29.44 29.50 -21.52
CA ASN A 83 -30.50 30.48 -21.78
C ASN A 83 -31.88 29.86 -22.01
N SER A 84 -31.93 28.58 -22.38
CA SER A 84 -33.20 27.91 -22.66
C SER A 84 -33.09 26.43 -22.38
N ILE A 85 -33.26 26.02 -21.11
CA ILE A 85 -33.42 24.62 -20.75
C ILE A 85 -34.63 24.48 -19.85
N LEU A 86 -35.56 23.60 -20.24
CA LEU A 86 -36.67 23.22 -19.39
C LEU A 86 -36.18 22.30 -18.25
N PRO A 87 -36.58 22.57 -16.99
CA PRO A 87 -36.34 21.65 -15.89
C PRO A 87 -36.94 20.27 -16.16
N ASN A 88 -36.24 19.24 -15.72
CA ASN A 88 -36.67 17.85 -15.85
C ASN A 88 -37.89 17.59 -14.96
N THR A 89 -39.06 17.36 -15.57
CA THR A 89 -40.31 16.94 -14.92
C THR A 89 -40.87 15.71 -15.63
N GLY A 90 -41.13 14.63 -14.90
CA GLY A 90 -41.60 13.38 -15.49
C GLY A 90 -40.58 12.81 -16.48
N ASN A 91 -41.00 12.56 -17.73
CA ASN A 91 -40.15 11.96 -18.76
C ASN A 91 -39.23 12.96 -19.50
N ARG A 92 -39.11 14.21 -19.04
CA ARG A 92 -38.22 15.21 -19.66
C ARG A 92 -36.78 14.98 -19.18
N GLN A 93 -35.85 14.86 -20.12
CA GLN A 93 -34.44 14.55 -19.83
C GLN A 93 -33.47 15.52 -20.52
N THR A 94 -33.63 16.81 -20.25
CA THR A 94 -32.66 17.81 -20.68
C THR A 94 -31.34 17.62 -19.93
N LYS A 95 -30.25 17.48 -20.69
CA LYS A 95 -28.88 17.25 -20.17
C LYS A 95 -27.88 17.96 -21.06
N VAL A 96 -26.89 18.58 -20.44
CA VAL A 96 -25.80 19.26 -21.15
C VAL A 96 -24.49 18.86 -20.53
N GLY A 97 -23.62 18.24 -21.30
CA GLY A 97 -22.38 17.76 -20.72
C GLY A 97 -21.37 17.26 -21.72
N ILE A 98 -20.26 16.79 -21.20
CA ILE A 98 -19.21 16.16 -21.97
C ILE A 98 -19.37 14.65 -21.91
N MET A 99 -19.14 14.00 -23.05
CA MET A 99 -19.34 12.58 -23.26
C MET A 99 -18.14 11.99 -23.97
N ILE A 100 -17.73 10.80 -23.52
CA ILE A 100 -16.87 9.88 -24.26
C ILE A 100 -17.74 8.69 -24.71
N ARG A 101 -17.84 8.43 -26.02
CA ARG A 101 -18.66 7.35 -26.60
C ARG A 101 -17.89 6.53 -27.63
N GLU A 102 -18.09 5.22 -27.62
CA GLU A 102 -17.31 4.26 -28.43
C GLU A 102 -17.54 4.41 -29.94
N THR A 103 -18.80 4.59 -30.37
CA THR A 103 -19.18 4.70 -31.79
C THR A 103 -20.21 5.82 -32.00
N LEU A 104 -20.55 6.19 -33.22
CA LEU A 104 -21.63 7.15 -33.53
C LEU A 104 -23.03 6.50 -33.68
N LYS A 105 -23.22 5.24 -33.26
CA LYS A 105 -24.51 4.52 -33.28
C LYS A 105 -25.39 4.82 -32.06
N THR A 106 -26.71 4.75 -32.19
CA THR A 106 -27.67 5.12 -31.13
C THR A 106 -27.61 4.26 -29.87
N GLY A 107 -27.10 3.04 -29.90
CA GLY A 107 -26.92 2.19 -28.71
C GLY A 107 -25.49 2.15 -28.15
N SER A 108 -24.62 3.09 -28.53
CA SER A 108 -23.19 3.01 -28.19
C SER A 108 -22.95 3.01 -26.68
N LYS A 109 -21.93 2.27 -26.24
CA LYS A 109 -21.33 2.46 -24.92
C LYS A 109 -20.89 3.91 -24.78
N HIS A 110 -21.11 4.50 -23.62
CA HIS A 110 -20.73 5.87 -23.33
C HIS A 110 -20.51 6.12 -21.85
N SER A 111 -19.79 7.19 -21.54
CA SER A 111 -19.74 7.81 -20.22
C SER A 111 -19.96 9.31 -20.39
N MET A 112 -20.72 9.92 -19.50
CA MET A 112 -21.11 11.32 -19.59
C MET A 112 -21.09 11.99 -18.22
N THR A 113 -20.51 13.19 -18.16
CA THR A 113 -20.66 14.11 -17.02
C THR A 113 -21.43 15.32 -17.50
N ALA A 114 -22.58 15.59 -16.88
CA ALA A 114 -23.53 16.56 -17.41
C ALA A 114 -24.24 17.36 -16.34
N LEU A 115 -24.64 18.58 -16.68
CA LEU A 115 -25.67 19.31 -15.97
C LEU A 115 -27.05 18.76 -16.33
N SER A 116 -27.85 18.46 -15.31
CA SER A 116 -29.25 18.03 -15.37
C SER A 116 -30.11 19.01 -14.57
N PRO A 117 -30.90 19.86 -15.24
CA PRO A 117 -31.73 20.85 -14.55
C PRO A 117 -32.93 20.21 -13.83
N SER A 118 -33.10 20.47 -12.53
CA SER A 118 -34.24 19.98 -11.73
C SER A 118 -35.08 21.14 -11.16
N PRO A 119 -36.42 21.06 -11.20
CA PRO A 119 -37.28 22.10 -10.64
C PRO A 119 -37.40 22.05 -9.12
N GLN A 120 -37.11 20.92 -8.47
CA GLN A 120 -37.23 20.77 -7.01
C GLN A 120 -35.92 21.02 -6.25
N ASN A 121 -34.77 20.79 -6.87
CA ASN A 121 -33.47 20.70 -6.18
C ASN A 121 -32.35 21.55 -6.84
N GLY A 122 -32.68 22.52 -7.68
CA GLY A 122 -31.69 23.27 -8.47
C GLY A 122 -31.05 22.45 -9.60
N HIS A 123 -30.10 23.04 -10.32
CA HIS A 123 -29.34 22.30 -11.34
C HIS A 123 -28.40 21.28 -10.68
N LYS A 124 -28.26 20.07 -11.22
CA LYS A 124 -27.37 19.03 -10.69
C LYS A 124 -26.31 18.63 -11.69
N ILE A 125 -25.11 18.29 -11.22
CA ILE A 125 -24.13 17.59 -12.06
C ILE A 125 -24.35 16.09 -11.86
N ILE A 126 -24.48 15.34 -12.94
CA ILE A 126 -24.74 13.90 -12.94
C ILE A 126 -23.61 13.17 -13.67
N PHE A 127 -23.38 11.93 -13.25
CA PHE A 127 -22.46 11.00 -13.91
C PHE A 127 -23.22 9.78 -14.43
N GLU A 128 -23.39 9.69 -15.74
CA GLU A 128 -24.14 8.64 -16.43
C GLU A 128 -23.24 7.79 -17.32
N TYR A 129 -23.63 6.54 -17.53
CA TYR A 129 -22.89 5.61 -18.37
C TYR A 129 -23.76 4.51 -18.98
N ARG A 130 -23.33 4.00 -20.12
CA ARG A 130 -23.79 2.73 -20.69
C ARG A 130 -22.58 1.82 -20.86
N ALA A 131 -22.53 0.73 -20.08
CA ALA A 131 -21.39 -0.18 -20.09
C ALA A 131 -21.44 -1.19 -21.25
N ILE A 132 -22.64 -1.61 -21.65
CA ILE A 132 -22.89 -2.63 -22.68
C ILE A 132 -23.68 -1.97 -23.82
N ALA A 133 -23.27 -2.21 -25.08
CA ALA A 133 -23.97 -1.66 -26.22
C ALA A 133 -25.44 -2.14 -26.25
N ASP A 134 -26.34 -1.23 -26.61
CA ASP A 134 -27.80 -1.43 -26.65
C ASP A 134 -28.45 -1.80 -25.30
N ASP A 135 -27.75 -1.62 -24.17
CA ASP A 135 -28.31 -1.73 -22.82
C ASP A 135 -28.84 -0.37 -22.32
N ASP A 136 -29.52 -0.38 -21.17
CA ASP A 136 -29.98 0.85 -20.53
C ASP A 136 -28.78 1.68 -20.01
N THR A 137 -28.92 3.00 -20.05
CA THR A 137 -28.03 3.94 -19.37
C THR A 137 -28.31 3.90 -17.87
N HIS A 138 -27.24 3.91 -17.09
CA HIS A 138 -27.28 3.97 -15.65
C HIS A 138 -26.66 5.27 -15.15
N GLN A 139 -27.05 5.68 -13.94
CA GLN A 139 -26.43 6.80 -13.23
C GLN A 139 -25.62 6.26 -12.05
N SER A 140 -24.41 6.79 -11.88
CA SER A 140 -23.56 6.51 -10.71
C SER A 140 -23.67 7.67 -9.72
N PHE A 141 -23.73 7.33 -8.43
CA PHE A 141 -23.83 8.28 -7.33
C PHE A 141 -22.59 8.17 -6.44
N ASN A 142 -22.18 9.26 -5.82
CA ASN A 142 -21.14 9.26 -4.79
C ASN A 142 -21.80 9.60 -3.45
N GLY A 143 -21.92 8.60 -2.56
CA GLY A 143 -22.62 8.75 -1.28
C GLY A 143 -22.03 9.80 -0.32
N SER A 144 -20.81 10.28 -0.58
CA SER A 144 -20.19 11.38 0.18
C SER A 144 -20.58 12.78 -0.32
N LEU A 145 -21.04 12.89 -1.57
CA LEU A 145 -21.53 14.13 -2.20
C LEU A 145 -23.05 14.29 -2.09
N GLU A 146 -23.78 13.19 -1.87
CA GLU A 146 -25.24 13.22 -1.61
C GLU A 146 -25.61 14.11 -0.40
N ALA A 147 -24.69 14.26 0.56
CA ALA A 147 -24.83 15.19 1.70
C ALA A 147 -24.56 16.67 1.35
N VAL A 148 -23.97 16.94 0.19
CA VAL A 148 -23.59 18.30 -0.29
C VAL A 148 -24.55 18.78 -1.39
N GLU A 149 -25.13 17.87 -2.19
CA GLU A 149 -26.01 18.18 -3.32
C GLU A 149 -27.46 18.58 -2.95
N GLN A 150 -27.89 18.44 -1.69
CA GLN A 150 -29.29 18.77 -1.32
C GLN A 150 -29.60 20.28 -1.27
N ASP A 151 -28.57 21.15 -1.22
CA ASP A 151 -28.75 22.61 -1.06
C ASP A 151 -28.02 23.47 -2.12
N MET A 152 -27.39 22.88 -3.15
CA MET A 152 -26.51 23.63 -4.06
C MET A 152 -27.22 24.17 -5.32
N PHE A 153 -27.29 25.49 -5.42
CA PHE A 153 -27.48 26.19 -6.69
C PHE A 153 -26.12 26.33 -7.40
N PHE A 154 -25.93 25.71 -8.56
CA PHE A 154 -24.74 25.94 -9.38
C PHE A 154 -24.81 27.34 -10.01
N SER A 155 -23.85 28.20 -9.71
CA SER A 155 -23.62 29.47 -10.40
C SER A 155 -22.70 29.26 -11.61
N PHE A 156 -22.96 29.97 -12.70
CA PHE A 156 -22.05 30.03 -13.84
C PHE A 156 -20.97 31.11 -13.62
N PRO A 157 -19.73 30.93 -14.13
CA PRO A 157 -19.27 29.76 -14.86
C PRO A 157 -18.93 28.58 -13.94
N PHE A 158 -19.01 27.37 -14.49
CA PHE A 158 -18.44 26.17 -13.85
C PHE A 158 -17.82 25.25 -14.89
N TRP A 159 -16.94 24.36 -14.42
CA TRP A 159 -16.21 23.42 -15.27
C TRP A 159 -16.67 21.99 -14.99
N ILE A 160 -16.74 21.20 -16.05
CA ILE A 160 -16.93 19.75 -16.00
C ILE A 160 -15.76 19.07 -16.67
N LYS A 161 -15.38 17.90 -16.15
CA LYS A 161 -14.32 17.07 -16.70
C LYS A 161 -14.72 15.60 -16.66
N LEU A 162 -14.42 14.89 -17.74
CA LEU A 162 -14.60 13.45 -17.85
C LEU A 162 -13.27 12.83 -18.27
N GLN A 163 -12.80 11.89 -17.45
CA GLN A 163 -11.51 11.23 -17.59
C GLN A 163 -11.69 9.77 -17.96
N ARG A 164 -10.93 9.29 -18.95
CA ARG A 164 -10.74 7.87 -19.29
C ARG A 164 -9.31 7.45 -18.94
N LYS A 165 -9.18 6.40 -18.13
CA LYS A 165 -7.90 5.72 -17.84
C LYS A 165 -8.07 4.21 -17.92
N GLY A 166 -7.50 3.57 -18.93
CA GLY A 166 -7.85 2.23 -19.38
C GLY A 166 -9.35 2.13 -19.66
N GLY A 167 -10.01 1.16 -19.05
CA GLY A 167 -11.47 1.02 -19.04
C GLY A 167 -12.18 1.81 -17.92
N GLN A 168 -11.46 2.55 -17.07
CA GLN A 168 -12.07 3.28 -15.96
C GLN A 168 -12.40 4.72 -16.33
N PHE A 169 -13.65 5.13 -16.07
CA PHE A 169 -14.19 6.46 -16.34
C PHE A 169 -14.55 7.18 -15.05
N ARG A 170 -14.22 8.47 -14.97
CA ARG A 170 -14.49 9.32 -13.80
C ARG A 170 -15.00 10.70 -14.23
N GLY A 171 -16.15 11.08 -13.69
CA GLY A 171 -16.74 12.41 -13.86
C GLY A 171 -16.38 13.37 -12.72
N TYR A 172 -16.10 14.61 -13.07
CA TYR A 172 -15.74 15.68 -12.13
C TYR A 172 -16.40 16.99 -12.49
N PHE A 173 -16.54 17.87 -11.50
CA PHE A 173 -16.86 19.29 -11.68
C PHE A 173 -15.95 20.20 -10.85
N SER A 174 -15.90 21.48 -11.20
CA SER A 174 -15.11 22.51 -10.52
C SER A 174 -15.77 23.88 -10.66
N TYR A 175 -15.62 24.73 -9.65
CA TYR A 175 -16.08 26.14 -9.69
C TYR A 175 -14.97 27.12 -10.10
N ASP A 176 -13.72 26.66 -10.18
CA ASP A 176 -12.54 27.51 -10.36
C ASP A 176 -11.54 26.94 -11.37
N SER A 177 -11.86 25.83 -12.05
CA SER A 177 -11.00 25.01 -12.93
C SER A 177 -9.77 24.36 -12.27
N VAL A 178 -9.54 24.62 -10.97
CA VAL A 178 -8.35 24.19 -10.23
C VAL A 178 -8.71 23.05 -9.27
N ARG A 179 -9.76 23.23 -8.48
CA ARG A 179 -10.24 22.24 -7.51
C ARG A 179 -11.38 21.43 -8.12
N TRP A 180 -11.15 20.13 -8.27
CA TRP A 180 -12.09 19.20 -8.89
C TRP A 180 -12.76 18.28 -7.85
N PHE A 181 -14.08 18.16 -7.93
CA PHE A 181 -14.91 17.30 -7.10
C PHE A 181 -15.49 16.18 -7.97
N GLN A 182 -15.49 14.93 -7.48
CA GLN A 182 -15.88 13.76 -8.26
C GLN A 182 -17.37 13.45 -8.11
N THR A 183 -18.16 13.58 -9.19
CA THR A 183 -19.63 13.51 -9.18
C THR A 183 -20.22 12.14 -8.83
N GLY A 184 -19.54 11.03 -9.18
CA GLY A 184 -20.01 9.66 -8.95
C GLY A 184 -18.85 8.69 -8.76
N ASP A 185 -19.13 7.45 -8.33
CA ASP A 185 -18.11 6.41 -8.27
C ASP A 185 -17.55 6.08 -9.66
N ALA A 186 -16.26 5.78 -9.73
CA ALA A 186 -15.60 5.44 -10.99
C ALA A 186 -16.22 4.19 -11.63
N GLN A 187 -16.58 4.26 -12.91
CA GLN A 187 -17.22 3.15 -13.63
C GLN A 187 -16.24 2.47 -14.57
N ILE A 188 -16.37 1.15 -14.73
CA ILE A 188 -15.57 0.36 -15.67
C ILE A 188 -16.41 0.09 -16.91
N ILE A 189 -15.96 0.61 -18.06
CA ILE A 189 -16.64 0.48 -19.35
C ILE A 189 -15.59 0.05 -20.35
N ASP A 190 -15.74 -1.14 -20.91
CA ASP A 190 -14.83 -1.64 -21.93
C ASP A 190 -15.16 -1.00 -23.28
N MET A 191 -14.32 -0.11 -23.79
CA MET A 191 -14.48 0.57 -25.07
C MET A 191 -13.27 0.31 -25.98
N ALA A 192 -13.50 0.34 -27.29
CA ALA A 192 -12.43 0.40 -28.29
C ALA A 192 -11.40 1.51 -28.01
N ASP A 193 -10.17 1.37 -28.52
CA ASP A 193 -9.09 2.34 -28.26
C ASP A 193 -9.39 3.71 -28.86
N THR A 194 -9.98 3.73 -30.05
CA THR A 194 -10.45 4.97 -30.68
C THR A 194 -11.91 5.17 -30.35
N VAL A 195 -12.22 6.26 -29.67
CA VAL A 195 -13.58 6.68 -29.29
C VAL A 195 -13.81 8.12 -29.72
N TYR A 196 -15.02 8.62 -29.51
CA TYR A 196 -15.36 10.02 -29.70
C TYR A 196 -15.50 10.69 -28.35
N ALA A 197 -14.91 11.88 -28.18
CA ALA A 197 -14.99 12.68 -26.98
C ALA A 197 -15.42 14.10 -27.34
N GLY A 198 -16.33 14.69 -26.56
CA GLY A 198 -16.83 16.03 -26.84
C GLY A 198 -18.13 16.37 -26.12
N LEU A 199 -18.81 17.43 -26.57
CA LEU A 199 -20.02 17.96 -25.95
C LEU A 199 -21.28 17.27 -26.49
N ALA A 200 -22.10 16.75 -25.59
CA ALA A 200 -23.43 16.21 -25.87
C ALA A 200 -24.50 17.12 -25.27
N VAL A 201 -25.45 17.55 -26.12
CA VAL A 201 -26.59 18.38 -25.72
C VAL A 201 -27.86 17.58 -26.01
N ILE A 202 -28.61 17.29 -24.95
CA ILE A 202 -29.90 16.60 -25.01
C ILE A 202 -30.97 17.60 -24.59
N ALA A 203 -31.93 17.89 -25.48
CA ALA A 203 -33.05 18.78 -25.21
C ALA A 203 -34.38 18.00 -25.18
N ASN A 204 -35.40 18.58 -24.54
CA ASN A 204 -36.72 17.96 -24.48
C ASN A 204 -37.37 17.91 -25.88
N PRO A 205 -37.97 16.77 -26.31
CA PRO A 205 -38.70 16.63 -27.57
C PRO A 205 -39.88 17.60 -27.77
N SER A 206 -40.36 18.28 -26.72
CA SER A 206 -41.49 19.20 -26.81
C SER A 206 -41.16 20.57 -27.45
N GLY A 207 -40.02 20.73 -28.14
CA GLY A 207 -39.76 21.83 -29.07
C GLY A 207 -39.13 23.10 -28.50
N THR A 208 -38.52 23.07 -27.30
CA THR A 208 -37.72 24.19 -26.77
C THR A 208 -36.24 23.90 -26.95
N ALA A 209 -35.54 24.77 -27.68
CA ALA A 209 -34.11 24.64 -27.96
C ALA A 209 -33.30 24.67 -26.66
N GLY A 210 -32.53 23.63 -26.37
CA GLY A 210 -31.46 23.65 -25.36
C GLY A 210 -30.33 24.56 -25.81
N ILE A 211 -30.19 25.76 -25.23
CA ILE A 211 -29.12 26.72 -25.58
C ILE A 211 -28.06 26.74 -24.48
N VAL A 212 -26.82 26.43 -24.85
CA VAL A 212 -25.66 26.35 -23.94
C VAL A 212 -24.56 27.25 -24.45
N GLU A 213 -23.98 28.03 -23.55
CA GLU A 213 -22.85 28.90 -23.81
C GLU A 213 -21.59 28.34 -23.13
N LEU A 214 -20.49 28.25 -23.89
CA LEU A 214 -19.22 27.72 -23.40
C LEU A 214 -18.02 28.53 -23.92
N ASN A 215 -17.05 28.77 -23.04
CA ASN A 215 -15.85 29.56 -23.39
C ASN A 215 -14.65 28.68 -23.74
N ASP A 216 -14.57 27.47 -23.16
CA ASP A 216 -13.45 26.56 -23.37
C ASP A 216 -13.95 25.11 -23.42
N MET A 217 -13.54 24.36 -24.44
CA MET A 217 -13.64 22.90 -24.46
C MET A 217 -12.34 22.30 -24.98
N THR A 218 -11.81 21.29 -24.30
CA THR A 218 -10.54 20.66 -24.68
C THR A 218 -10.66 19.14 -24.58
N VAL A 219 -10.27 18.43 -25.64
CA VAL A 219 -9.96 16.99 -25.59
C VAL A 219 -8.44 16.84 -25.53
N ARG A 220 -7.95 16.16 -24.48
CA ARG A 220 -6.53 15.86 -24.31
C ARG A 220 -6.32 14.37 -24.33
N HIS A 221 -5.45 13.92 -25.23
CA HIS A 221 -4.93 12.58 -25.25
C HIS A 221 -3.94 12.40 -24.10
N TRP A 222 -4.17 11.41 -23.25
CA TRP A 222 -3.17 10.92 -22.31
C TRP A 222 -2.47 9.77 -23.00
N ILE A 223 -1.38 10.05 -23.69
CA ILE A 223 -0.62 9.00 -24.36
C ILE A 223 0.08 8.15 -23.29
N GLU A 224 -0.58 7.12 -22.74
CA GLU A 224 0.07 5.92 -22.21
C GLU A 224 0.14 4.87 -23.35
N GLY A 225 1.28 4.20 -23.52
CA GLY A 225 1.53 3.35 -24.70
C GLY A 225 0.80 2.01 -24.63
N ILE A 226 0.89 1.20 -25.70
CA ILE A 226 0.40 -0.20 -25.74
C ILE A 226 0.92 -0.93 -24.47
N PRO A 227 0.04 -1.46 -23.61
CA PRO A 227 0.43 -2.12 -22.37
C PRO A 227 1.31 -3.35 -22.60
N ASP A 228 2.23 -3.60 -21.67
CA ASP A 228 3.15 -4.76 -21.74
C ASP A 228 2.43 -6.09 -21.93
N ALA A 229 1.29 -6.28 -21.26
CA ALA A 229 0.49 -7.50 -21.35
C ALA A 229 -0.06 -7.73 -22.77
N GLU A 230 -0.36 -6.67 -23.52
CA GLU A 230 -0.82 -6.77 -24.90
C GLU A 230 0.32 -7.06 -25.87
N ILE A 231 1.50 -6.49 -25.61
CA ILE A 231 2.71 -6.84 -26.37
C ILE A 231 3.06 -8.32 -26.15
N GLU A 232 2.92 -8.82 -24.93
CA GLU A 232 3.17 -10.23 -24.59
C GLU A 232 2.12 -11.17 -25.21
N ALA A 233 0.85 -10.76 -25.26
CA ALA A 233 -0.24 -11.58 -25.79
C ALA A 233 -0.20 -11.69 -27.33
N ASP A 234 0.04 -10.59 -28.05
CA ASP A 234 0.18 -10.60 -29.50
C ASP A 234 1.26 -9.58 -29.96
N PRO A 235 2.54 -10.00 -29.94
CA PRO A 235 3.67 -9.16 -30.33
C PRO A 235 3.52 -8.57 -31.73
N LYS A 236 2.99 -9.37 -32.68
CA LYS A 236 2.85 -8.97 -34.08
C LYS A 236 1.81 -7.88 -34.25
N LYS A 237 0.66 -8.04 -33.60
CA LYS A 237 -0.40 -7.03 -33.60
C LYS A 237 0.09 -5.72 -32.96
N ALA A 238 0.70 -5.80 -31.77
CA ALA A 238 1.24 -4.64 -31.07
C ALA A 238 2.30 -3.91 -31.91
N ALA A 239 3.20 -4.64 -32.55
CA ALA A 239 4.19 -4.05 -33.46
C ALA A 239 3.52 -3.38 -34.66
N LYS A 240 2.54 -4.04 -35.29
CA LYS A 240 1.81 -3.50 -36.45
C LYS A 240 1.08 -2.20 -36.10
N GLU A 241 0.46 -2.13 -34.93
CA GLU A 241 -0.22 -0.95 -34.42
C GLU A 241 0.75 0.20 -34.17
N ALA A 242 1.86 -0.08 -33.47
CA ALA A 242 2.94 0.89 -33.27
C ALA A 242 3.52 1.41 -34.61
N TYR A 243 3.66 0.55 -35.62
CA TYR A 243 4.03 0.98 -36.97
C TYR A 243 2.97 1.87 -37.62
N GLY A 244 1.69 1.54 -37.48
CA GLY A 244 0.59 2.35 -38.01
C GLY A 244 0.61 3.77 -37.45
N ILE A 245 0.85 3.91 -36.15
CA ILE A 245 1.01 5.21 -35.49
C ILE A 245 2.21 5.98 -36.06
N LEU A 246 3.37 5.34 -36.17
CA LEU A 246 4.56 5.97 -36.74
C LEU A 246 4.36 6.40 -38.21
N LEU A 247 3.65 5.60 -39.01
CA LEU A 247 3.31 5.92 -40.40
C LEU A 247 2.35 7.13 -40.47
N GLY A 248 1.40 7.23 -39.55
CA GLY A 248 0.48 8.36 -39.44
C GLY A 248 1.19 9.69 -39.14
N LEU A 249 2.36 9.65 -38.50
CA LEU A 249 3.22 10.83 -38.27
C LEU A 249 4.04 11.23 -39.51
N GLY A 250 3.93 10.49 -40.62
CA GLY A 250 4.67 10.75 -41.85
C GLY A 250 6.17 10.48 -41.70
N ASN A 251 7.00 11.30 -42.35
CA ASN A 251 8.46 11.14 -42.35
C ASN A 251 9.11 11.66 -41.04
N TRP A 252 8.62 11.17 -39.90
CA TRP A 252 9.01 11.64 -38.57
C TRP A 252 10.52 11.53 -38.33
N ASN A 253 11.20 10.56 -38.93
CA ASN A 253 12.64 10.34 -38.73
C ASN A 253 13.52 11.40 -39.40
N ALA A 254 12.98 12.17 -40.35
CA ALA A 254 13.66 13.25 -41.06
C ALA A 254 13.07 14.63 -40.74
N ASN A 255 11.92 14.68 -40.06
CA ASN A 255 11.22 15.92 -39.72
C ASN A 255 11.40 16.29 -38.25
N ARG A 256 12.27 17.27 -38.00
CA ARG A 256 12.59 17.75 -36.65
C ARG A 256 11.38 18.28 -35.89
N ALA A 257 10.46 18.99 -36.56
CA ALA A 257 9.26 19.51 -35.89
C ALA A 257 8.35 18.38 -35.40
N VAL A 258 8.24 17.29 -36.15
CA VAL A 258 7.47 16.10 -35.73
C VAL A 258 8.13 15.40 -34.54
N VAL A 259 9.47 15.31 -34.53
CA VAL A 259 10.25 14.77 -33.39
C VAL A 259 10.08 15.63 -32.14
N GLU A 260 10.10 16.96 -32.28
CA GLU A 260 9.93 17.89 -31.17
C GLU A 260 8.51 17.81 -30.60
N THR A 261 7.48 17.73 -31.45
CA THR A 261 6.07 17.67 -31.01
C THR A 261 5.66 16.28 -30.51
N HIS A 262 6.14 15.19 -31.13
CA HIS A 262 5.67 13.83 -30.87
C HIS A 262 6.74 12.88 -30.31
N GLY A 263 7.89 13.39 -29.87
CA GLY A 263 9.05 12.57 -29.51
C GLY A 263 8.78 11.48 -28.47
N ASN A 264 7.95 11.75 -27.46
CA ASN A 264 7.59 10.74 -26.46
C ASN A 264 6.71 9.62 -27.05
N LEU A 265 5.81 9.94 -27.98
CA LEU A 265 4.97 8.96 -28.68
C LEU A 265 5.84 8.08 -29.58
N ILE A 266 6.72 8.70 -30.37
CA ILE A 266 7.65 8.00 -31.25
C ILE A 266 8.51 7.02 -30.45
N ALA A 267 9.08 7.47 -29.33
CA ALA A 267 9.90 6.64 -28.46
C ALA A 267 9.12 5.43 -27.88
N LYS A 268 7.84 5.60 -27.52
CA LYS A 268 6.98 4.50 -27.05
C LYS A 268 6.68 3.50 -28.16
N CYS A 269 6.35 3.96 -29.38
CA CYS A 269 6.14 3.07 -30.52
C CYS A 269 7.41 2.27 -30.85
N LEU A 270 8.58 2.91 -30.84
CA LEU A 270 9.87 2.23 -31.03
C LEU A 270 10.12 1.20 -29.93
N LEU A 271 9.77 1.51 -28.68
CA LEU A 271 9.90 0.57 -27.55
C LEU A 271 9.02 -0.66 -27.74
N VAL A 272 7.75 -0.48 -28.13
CA VAL A 272 6.81 -1.56 -28.42
C VAL A 272 7.34 -2.45 -29.54
N ILE A 273 7.79 -1.85 -30.64
CA ILE A 273 8.36 -2.59 -31.78
C ILE A 273 9.59 -3.39 -31.36
N ALA A 274 10.48 -2.81 -30.54
CA ALA A 274 11.66 -3.49 -30.04
C ALA A 274 11.31 -4.67 -29.11
N MET A 275 10.35 -4.47 -28.20
CA MET A 275 9.89 -5.51 -27.28
C MET A 275 9.16 -6.65 -28.02
N ALA A 276 8.31 -6.34 -28.98
CA ALA A 276 7.64 -7.34 -29.79
C ALA A 276 8.67 -8.22 -30.53
N ARG A 277 9.67 -7.60 -31.15
CA ARG A 277 10.78 -8.32 -31.79
C ARG A 277 11.60 -9.17 -30.83
N GLU A 278 11.82 -8.69 -29.59
CA GLU A 278 12.46 -9.47 -28.52
C GLU A 278 11.67 -10.74 -28.21
N ILE A 279 10.35 -10.63 -28.04
CA ILE A 279 9.47 -11.77 -27.74
C ILE A 279 9.43 -12.77 -28.91
N GLU A 280 9.45 -12.28 -30.14
CA GLU A 280 9.48 -13.12 -31.34
C GLU A 280 10.84 -13.80 -31.61
N GLY A 281 11.86 -13.56 -30.76
CA GLY A 281 13.17 -14.19 -30.91
C GLY A 281 14.01 -13.64 -32.08
N SER A 282 13.77 -12.38 -32.49
CA SER A 282 14.60 -11.70 -33.50
C SER A 282 16.05 -11.56 -33.03
N SER A 283 17.00 -11.40 -33.98
CA SER A 283 18.44 -11.29 -33.64
C SER A 283 18.76 -10.12 -32.68
N ASP A 284 19.51 -10.40 -31.61
CA ASP A 284 19.92 -9.44 -30.56
C ASP A 284 20.43 -8.10 -31.11
N SER A 285 21.22 -8.12 -32.20
CA SER A 285 21.85 -6.92 -32.77
C SER A 285 20.87 -5.88 -33.32
N ARG A 286 19.71 -6.31 -33.85
CA ARG A 286 18.68 -5.39 -34.39
C ARG A 286 17.84 -4.78 -33.28
N ILE A 287 17.48 -5.58 -32.28
CA ILE A 287 16.70 -5.16 -31.12
C ILE A 287 17.50 -4.15 -30.29
N LEU A 288 18.77 -4.45 -30.00
CA LEU A 288 19.64 -3.57 -29.23
C LEU A 288 19.78 -2.19 -29.89
N ARG A 289 19.93 -2.13 -31.22
CA ARG A 289 20.00 -0.85 -31.93
C ARG A 289 18.78 0.03 -31.72
N GLU A 290 17.57 -0.54 -31.66
CA GLU A 290 16.35 0.26 -31.42
C GLU A 290 16.32 0.79 -29.98
N TYR A 291 16.73 -0.01 -28.99
CA TYR A 291 16.81 0.48 -27.62
C TYR A 291 17.86 1.58 -27.45
N TYR A 292 19.05 1.44 -28.05
CA TYR A 292 20.06 2.50 -28.04
C TYR A 292 19.55 3.76 -28.74
N ARG A 293 18.88 3.61 -29.89
CA ARG A 293 18.29 4.73 -30.63
C ARG A 293 17.26 5.51 -29.80
N ILE A 294 16.43 4.84 -29.01
CA ILE A 294 15.48 5.51 -28.10
C ILE A 294 16.23 6.41 -27.11
N LEU A 295 17.33 5.94 -26.52
CA LEU A 295 18.10 6.71 -25.55
C LEU A 295 18.90 7.85 -26.16
N GLU A 296 19.35 7.70 -27.41
CA GLU A 296 20.11 8.73 -28.12
C GLU A 296 19.20 9.83 -28.66
N MET A 297 18.04 9.48 -29.20
CA MET A 297 17.11 10.43 -29.82
C MET A 297 16.10 11.02 -28.83
N PHE A 298 15.68 10.25 -27.83
CA PHE A 298 14.59 10.60 -26.91
C PHE A 298 14.96 10.36 -25.44
N PRO A 299 16.08 10.93 -24.94
CA PRO A 299 16.52 10.72 -23.56
C PRO A 299 15.50 11.20 -22.50
N ASP A 300 14.60 12.10 -22.90
CA ASP A 300 13.55 12.65 -22.04
C ASP A 300 12.22 11.90 -22.05
N SER A 301 12.08 10.90 -22.91
CA SER A 301 10.88 10.09 -23.00
C SER A 301 10.71 9.19 -21.77
N THR A 302 9.44 8.95 -21.41
CA THR A 302 9.04 7.88 -20.47
C THR A 302 9.47 6.47 -20.92
N ALA A 303 9.69 6.26 -22.22
CA ALA A 303 10.20 5.00 -22.76
C ALA A 303 11.71 4.78 -22.49
N ALA A 304 12.46 5.85 -22.23
CA ALA A 304 13.92 5.79 -22.07
C ALA A 304 14.33 4.87 -20.90
N ALA A 305 13.65 5.00 -19.75
CA ALA A 305 13.91 4.19 -18.57
C ALA A 305 13.80 2.68 -18.86
N LYS A 306 12.78 2.27 -19.61
CA LYS A 306 12.56 0.87 -19.98
C LYS A 306 13.49 0.39 -21.10
N ALA A 307 13.81 1.25 -22.06
CA ALA A 307 14.83 0.93 -23.08
C ALA A 307 16.20 0.70 -22.43
N LEU A 308 16.58 1.52 -21.45
CA LEU A 308 17.84 1.36 -20.73
C LEU A 308 17.89 0.04 -19.93
N SER A 309 16.79 -0.34 -19.27
CA SER A 309 16.75 -1.62 -18.54
C SER A 309 16.92 -2.81 -19.50
N ARG A 310 16.30 -2.77 -20.68
CA ARG A 310 16.49 -3.80 -21.71
C ARG A 310 17.93 -3.86 -22.25
N ILE A 311 18.58 -2.71 -22.46
CA ILE A 311 20.00 -2.66 -22.85
C ILE A 311 20.89 -3.36 -21.82
N VAL A 312 20.68 -3.09 -20.53
CA VAL A 312 21.44 -3.74 -19.44
C VAL A 312 21.27 -5.26 -19.47
N LEU A 313 20.05 -5.74 -19.70
CA LEU A 313 19.74 -7.18 -19.70
C LEU A 313 20.27 -7.91 -20.94
N LEU A 314 20.18 -7.27 -22.10
CA LEU A 314 20.47 -7.89 -23.40
C LEU A 314 21.95 -7.72 -23.83
N ASP A 315 22.55 -6.53 -23.65
CA ASP A 315 23.94 -6.22 -24.09
C ASP A 315 24.98 -6.49 -22.98
N ARG A 316 24.54 -7.06 -21.86
CA ARG A 316 25.38 -7.54 -20.75
C ARG A 316 26.37 -6.47 -20.28
N LYS A 317 27.68 -6.72 -20.35
CA LYS A 317 28.74 -5.82 -19.88
C LYS A 317 28.70 -4.46 -20.59
N LYS A 318 28.47 -4.44 -21.92
CA LYS A 318 28.39 -3.19 -22.68
C LYS A 318 27.18 -2.36 -22.25
N GLY A 319 26.04 -3.02 -22.04
CA GLY A 319 24.84 -2.36 -21.54
C GLY A 319 24.99 -1.81 -20.12
N LEU A 320 25.65 -2.56 -19.23
CA LEU A 320 26.00 -2.09 -17.88
C LEU A 320 26.92 -0.87 -17.90
N ASP A 321 27.97 -0.88 -18.71
CA ASP A 321 28.89 0.24 -18.86
C ASP A 321 28.19 1.46 -19.47
N TYR A 322 27.29 1.24 -20.44
CA TYR A 322 26.45 2.27 -21.01
C TYR A 322 25.53 2.89 -19.95
N ALA A 323 24.80 2.07 -19.19
CA ALA A 323 23.93 2.55 -18.12
C ALA A 323 24.70 3.36 -17.08
N ARG A 324 25.89 2.92 -16.66
CA ARG A 324 26.75 3.69 -15.73
C ARG A 324 27.14 5.06 -16.28
N LYS A 325 27.49 5.15 -17.57
CA LYS A 325 27.78 6.44 -18.22
C LYS A 325 26.52 7.29 -18.32
N TRP A 326 25.40 6.68 -18.63
CA TRP A 326 24.13 7.36 -18.84
C TRP A 326 23.55 7.90 -17.51
N LEU A 327 23.72 7.17 -16.41
CA LEU A 327 23.38 7.62 -15.05
C LEU A 327 24.21 8.82 -14.55
N ARG A 328 25.37 9.09 -15.15
CA ARG A 328 26.18 10.29 -14.86
C ARG A 328 25.69 11.53 -15.61
N ARG A 329 24.85 11.36 -16.63
CA ARG A 329 24.10 12.48 -17.22
C ARG A 329 22.91 12.77 -16.29
N GLU A 330 22.60 14.03 -16.04
CA GLU A 330 21.58 14.47 -15.07
C GLU A 330 20.15 14.06 -15.50
N MET A 331 19.82 12.78 -15.40
CA MET A 331 18.48 12.28 -15.64
C MET A 331 17.53 12.77 -14.53
N PRO A 332 16.31 13.21 -14.87
CA PRO A 332 15.28 13.50 -13.89
C PRO A 332 14.99 12.31 -12.99
N ARG A 333 14.89 12.59 -11.70
CA ARG A 333 14.76 11.57 -10.65
C ARG A 333 13.65 10.57 -10.92
N GLN A 334 12.52 10.99 -11.49
CA GLN A 334 11.41 10.09 -11.81
C GLN A 334 11.82 8.98 -12.79
N ARG A 335 12.53 9.32 -13.86
CA ARG A 335 13.00 8.34 -14.86
C ARG A 335 14.04 7.39 -14.28
N LEU A 336 14.85 7.87 -13.33
CA LEU A 336 15.79 7.02 -12.59
C LEU A 336 15.03 5.99 -11.73
N GLU A 337 13.97 6.40 -11.05
CA GLU A 337 13.10 5.48 -10.31
C GLU A 337 12.49 4.43 -11.24
N ASP A 338 11.90 4.87 -12.35
CA ASP A 338 11.26 3.98 -13.33
C ASP A 338 12.26 2.97 -13.89
N PHE A 339 13.48 3.41 -14.25
CA PHE A 339 14.56 2.55 -14.74
C PHE A 339 14.87 1.43 -13.75
N CYS A 340 15.06 1.78 -12.48
CA CYS A 340 15.38 0.81 -11.43
C CYS A 340 14.27 -0.21 -11.23
N LEU A 341 13.01 0.22 -11.28
CA LEU A 341 11.85 -0.64 -11.10
C LEU A 341 11.69 -1.60 -12.28
N TYR A 342 11.82 -1.10 -13.52
CA TYR A 342 11.80 -1.96 -14.71
C TYR A 342 12.94 -2.97 -14.68
N LEU A 343 14.16 -2.52 -14.40
CA LEU A 343 15.33 -3.40 -14.32
C LEU A 343 15.15 -4.49 -13.27
N SER A 344 14.66 -4.13 -12.08
CA SER A 344 14.44 -5.08 -10.98
C SER A 344 13.36 -6.11 -11.30
N LYS A 345 12.24 -5.67 -11.91
CA LYS A 345 11.14 -6.55 -12.31
C LYS A 345 11.57 -7.55 -13.37
N GLU A 346 12.28 -7.09 -14.40
CA GLU A 346 12.66 -7.88 -15.58
C GLU A 346 13.87 -8.77 -15.33
N TYR A 347 14.77 -8.37 -14.44
CA TYR A 347 15.92 -9.20 -14.10
C TYR A 347 15.51 -10.46 -13.34
N ALA A 348 14.61 -10.34 -12.37
CA ALA A 348 14.24 -11.47 -11.53
C ALA A 348 13.50 -12.58 -12.29
N THR A 349 12.91 -12.29 -13.46
CA THR A 349 12.31 -13.28 -14.36
C THR A 349 13.32 -13.95 -15.31
N LYS A 350 14.51 -13.38 -15.52
CA LYS A 350 15.49 -13.82 -16.54
C LYS A 350 16.94 -14.01 -16.02
N GLY A 351 17.19 -13.83 -14.72
CA GLY A 351 18.53 -13.72 -14.12
C GLY A 351 19.24 -15.04 -13.82
N ASN A 352 20.58 -15.00 -13.78
CA ASN A 352 21.47 -16.07 -13.30
C ASN A 352 22.40 -15.48 -12.23
N GLN A 353 22.69 -16.23 -11.17
CA GLN A 353 23.43 -15.83 -9.96
C GLN A 353 24.78 -15.12 -10.24
N GLN A 354 25.47 -15.44 -11.34
CA GLN A 354 26.72 -14.77 -11.77
C GLN A 354 26.54 -13.29 -12.18
N ARG A 355 25.33 -12.82 -12.48
CA ARG A 355 25.06 -11.44 -12.92
C ARG A 355 24.61 -10.52 -11.77
N ASP A 356 24.36 -11.09 -10.60
CA ASP A 356 23.79 -10.38 -9.44
C ASP A 356 24.73 -9.28 -8.92
N ASP A 357 26.04 -9.51 -8.91
CA ASP A 357 27.01 -8.55 -8.35
C ASP A 357 27.08 -7.24 -9.15
N SER A 358 27.16 -7.36 -10.47
CA SER A 358 27.26 -6.18 -11.36
C SER A 358 25.96 -5.38 -11.38
N LEU A 359 24.83 -6.09 -11.29
CA LEU A 359 23.52 -5.47 -11.20
C LEU A 359 23.28 -4.83 -9.83
N GLY A 360 23.68 -5.52 -8.76
CA GLY A 360 23.67 -5.02 -7.39
C GLY A 360 24.37 -3.68 -7.34
N LEU A 361 25.62 -3.60 -7.82
CA LEU A 361 26.38 -2.35 -7.85
C LEU A 361 25.69 -1.22 -8.66
N LEU A 362 24.96 -1.57 -9.73
CA LEU A 362 24.18 -0.60 -10.49
C LEU A 362 22.97 -0.08 -9.71
N LEU A 363 22.23 -0.97 -9.04
CA LEU A 363 21.11 -0.60 -8.19
C LEU A 363 21.57 0.23 -6.98
N GLU A 364 22.71 -0.14 -6.37
CA GLU A 364 23.34 0.65 -5.32
C GLU A 364 23.63 2.09 -5.80
N THR A 365 24.20 2.23 -7.00
CA THR A 365 24.46 3.54 -7.61
C THR A 365 23.17 4.34 -7.74
N CYS A 366 22.09 3.72 -8.22
CA CYS A 366 20.82 4.39 -8.40
C CYS A 366 20.17 4.79 -7.07
N VAL A 367 20.24 3.94 -6.04
CA VAL A 367 19.75 4.24 -4.70
C VAL A 367 20.53 5.42 -4.09
N VAL A 368 21.84 5.47 -4.31
CA VAL A 368 22.66 6.60 -3.86
C VAL A 368 22.28 7.91 -4.56
N LEU A 369 22.04 7.87 -5.88
CA LEU A 369 21.63 9.03 -6.67
C LEU A 369 20.22 9.53 -6.34
N LEU A 370 19.27 8.62 -6.11
CA LEU A 370 17.89 8.97 -5.79
C LEU A 370 17.75 9.54 -4.38
N ASP A 371 18.46 8.94 -3.42
CA ASP A 371 18.46 9.31 -2.00
C ASP A 371 17.06 9.45 -1.36
N LYS A 372 16.07 8.71 -1.86
CA LYS A 372 14.67 8.75 -1.41
C LYS A 372 14.28 7.50 -0.61
N PRO A 373 13.92 7.62 0.68
CA PRO A 373 13.48 6.48 1.49
C PRO A 373 12.26 5.74 0.93
N GLN A 374 11.25 6.48 0.43
CA GLN A 374 10.03 5.91 -0.16
C GLN A 374 10.29 5.02 -1.37
N PHE A 375 11.29 5.41 -2.19
CA PHE A 375 11.67 4.63 -3.36
C PHE A 375 12.30 3.29 -2.96
N LEU A 376 13.08 3.27 -1.88
CA LEU A 376 13.74 2.07 -1.37
C LEU A 376 12.72 0.98 -1.00
N TYR A 377 11.61 1.35 -0.35
CA TYR A 377 10.51 0.41 -0.07
C TYR A 377 9.85 -0.09 -1.34
N LYS A 378 9.59 0.81 -2.30
CA LYS A 378 9.03 0.43 -3.61
C LYS A 378 9.92 -0.58 -4.33
N LEU A 379 11.23 -0.33 -4.34
CA LEU A 379 12.24 -1.22 -4.93
C LEU A 379 12.28 -2.59 -4.24
N VAL A 380 12.33 -2.62 -2.90
CA VAL A 380 12.33 -3.86 -2.12
C VAL A 380 11.05 -4.66 -2.37
N ASN A 381 9.89 -4.00 -2.45
CA ASN A 381 8.63 -4.65 -2.78
C ASN A 381 8.64 -5.23 -4.21
N THR A 382 9.16 -4.49 -5.19
CA THR A 382 9.31 -4.99 -6.56
C THR A 382 10.23 -6.21 -6.63
N LEU A 383 11.36 -6.20 -5.94
CA LEU A 383 12.26 -7.36 -5.84
C LEU A 383 11.54 -8.57 -5.20
N MET A 384 10.77 -8.33 -4.14
CA MET A 384 10.00 -9.39 -3.47
C MET A 384 8.98 -10.01 -4.40
N LEU A 385 8.14 -9.20 -5.05
CA LEU A 385 7.11 -9.68 -5.97
C LEU A 385 7.70 -10.44 -7.15
N SER A 386 8.85 -9.98 -7.65
CA SER A 386 9.54 -10.57 -8.81
C SER A 386 10.40 -11.80 -8.49
N LYS A 387 10.48 -12.23 -7.22
CA LYS A 387 11.28 -13.39 -6.75
C LYS A 387 12.79 -13.22 -6.98
N ALA A 388 13.29 -12.00 -6.74
CA ALA A 388 14.71 -11.71 -6.79
C ALA A 388 15.55 -12.60 -5.85
N SER A 389 16.82 -12.82 -6.21
CA SER A 389 17.80 -13.52 -5.38
C SER A 389 18.14 -12.72 -4.11
N ASP A 390 18.60 -13.42 -3.07
CA ASP A 390 18.98 -12.81 -1.79
C ASP A 390 20.15 -11.83 -1.95
N SER A 391 21.09 -12.10 -2.86
CA SER A 391 22.24 -11.26 -3.22
C SER A 391 21.87 -9.81 -3.53
N LEU A 392 20.78 -9.56 -4.26
CA LEU A 392 20.35 -8.20 -4.60
C LEU A 392 19.91 -7.41 -3.36
N TYR A 393 19.25 -8.06 -2.40
CA TYR A 393 18.93 -7.43 -1.12
C TYR A 393 20.20 -7.14 -0.31
N ARG A 394 21.18 -8.06 -0.34
CA ARG A 394 22.47 -7.85 0.34
C ARG A 394 23.21 -6.64 -0.21
N HIS A 395 23.21 -6.43 -1.52
CA HIS A 395 23.77 -5.22 -2.17
C HIS A 395 23.07 -3.94 -1.71
N LEU A 396 21.74 -3.92 -1.73
CA LEU A 396 20.97 -2.77 -1.24
C LEU A 396 21.25 -2.44 0.23
N ILE A 397 21.31 -3.46 1.08
CA ILE A 397 21.64 -3.32 2.50
C ILE A 397 23.07 -2.82 2.68
N ARG A 398 24.06 -3.38 1.96
CA ARG A 398 25.46 -2.92 1.97
C ARG A 398 25.59 -1.45 1.60
N SER A 399 24.91 -1.02 0.54
CA SER A 399 24.92 0.38 0.12
C SER A 399 24.30 1.32 1.16
N CYS A 400 23.25 0.90 1.85
CA CYS A 400 22.70 1.66 2.97
C CYS A 400 23.66 1.72 4.16
N MET A 401 24.39 0.63 4.43
CA MET A 401 25.35 0.53 5.54
C MET A 401 26.66 1.29 5.28
N ALA A 402 27.02 1.51 4.01
CA ALA A 402 28.27 2.17 3.61
C ALA A 402 28.39 3.64 4.04
N LYS A 403 27.29 4.31 4.41
CA LYS A 403 27.30 5.71 4.89
C LYS A 403 26.54 5.83 6.21
N ALA A 404 27.21 6.33 7.26
CA ALA A 404 26.65 6.50 8.61
C ALA A 404 25.22 7.10 8.66
N PRO A 405 24.88 8.22 7.98
CA PRO A 405 23.52 8.77 8.02
C PRO A 405 22.45 7.88 7.36
N LYS A 406 22.87 6.84 6.62
CA LYS A 406 21.98 5.93 5.88
C LYS A 406 21.82 4.56 6.55
N GLN A 407 22.54 4.27 7.62
CA GLN A 407 22.47 2.98 8.34
C GLN A 407 21.05 2.70 8.87
N GLY A 408 20.33 3.73 9.32
CA GLY A 408 18.92 3.58 9.74
C GLY A 408 17.99 3.08 8.63
N ARG A 409 18.32 3.31 7.36
CA ARG A 409 17.55 2.80 6.21
C ARG A 409 17.71 1.30 6.05
N ALA A 410 18.89 0.75 6.35
CA ALA A 410 19.11 -0.69 6.31
C ALA A 410 18.22 -1.42 7.34
N SER A 411 18.15 -0.88 8.56
CA SER A 411 17.24 -1.38 9.59
C SER A 411 15.77 -1.29 9.15
N ALA A 412 15.39 -0.19 8.50
CA ALA A 412 14.03 -0.02 7.99
C ALA A 412 13.69 -0.99 6.84
N ILE A 413 14.65 -1.27 5.93
CA ILE A 413 14.51 -2.34 4.92
C ILE A 413 14.27 -3.68 5.61
N MET A 414 15.08 -4.03 6.62
CA MET A 414 14.97 -5.33 7.29
C MET A 414 13.59 -5.50 7.95
N ARG A 415 13.08 -4.45 8.60
CA ARG A 415 11.71 -4.43 9.14
C ARG A 415 10.65 -4.59 8.06
N TYR A 416 10.80 -3.84 6.96
CA TYR A 416 9.86 -3.91 5.84
C TYR A 416 9.85 -5.30 5.18
N LEU A 417 11.02 -5.92 5.02
CA LEU A 417 11.16 -7.30 4.54
C LEU A 417 10.42 -8.29 5.43
N ASN A 418 10.53 -8.17 6.76
CA ASN A 418 9.79 -9.03 7.69
C ASN A 418 8.27 -8.88 7.50
N LEU A 419 7.79 -7.64 7.39
CA LEU A 419 6.37 -7.34 7.18
C LEU A 419 5.83 -7.94 5.87
N ILE A 420 6.50 -7.69 4.74
CA ILE A 420 6.02 -8.15 3.42
C ILE A 420 6.32 -9.64 3.17
N GLY A 421 7.39 -10.19 3.76
CA GLY A 421 7.73 -11.60 3.67
C GLY A 421 6.63 -12.49 4.25
N THR A 422 6.01 -12.04 5.35
CA THR A 422 4.86 -12.70 5.96
C THR A 422 3.64 -12.68 5.02
N ARG A 423 3.33 -11.51 4.43
CA ARG A 423 2.20 -11.35 3.51
C ARG A 423 2.33 -12.19 2.23
N GLU A 424 3.55 -12.26 1.69
CA GLU A 424 3.83 -12.91 0.41
C GLU A 424 4.26 -14.38 0.53
N GLN A 425 4.17 -14.98 1.74
CA GLN A 425 4.62 -16.35 2.04
C GLN A 425 6.10 -16.61 1.67
N LYS A 426 6.95 -15.60 1.80
CA LYS A 426 8.37 -15.62 1.42
C LYS A 426 9.30 -15.54 2.63
N GLN A 427 8.91 -16.18 3.74
CA GLN A 427 9.67 -16.09 4.99
C GLN A 427 11.08 -16.69 4.90
N GLN A 428 11.31 -17.69 4.03
CA GLN A 428 12.62 -18.32 3.85
C GLN A 428 13.69 -17.35 3.35
N ILE A 429 13.40 -16.56 2.30
CA ILE A 429 14.38 -15.58 1.77
C ILE A 429 14.66 -14.48 2.80
N VAL A 430 13.63 -14.04 3.53
CA VAL A 430 13.77 -13.05 4.60
C VAL A 430 14.65 -13.59 5.73
N GLN A 431 14.48 -14.84 6.14
CA GLN A 431 15.33 -15.50 7.13
C GLN A 431 16.79 -15.59 6.64
N HIS A 432 17.04 -15.95 5.39
CA HIS A 432 18.41 -15.98 4.84
C HIS A 432 19.08 -14.61 4.86
N ILE A 433 18.36 -13.56 4.47
CA ILE A 433 18.85 -12.18 4.50
C ILE A 433 19.10 -11.72 5.94
N ALA A 434 18.18 -12.02 6.86
CA ALA A 434 18.30 -11.67 8.27
C ALA A 434 19.49 -12.38 8.93
N LEU A 435 19.67 -13.68 8.67
CA LEU A 435 20.81 -14.44 9.18
C LEU A 435 22.13 -13.83 8.72
N TRP A 436 22.26 -13.53 7.43
CA TRP A 436 23.43 -12.84 6.91
C TRP A 436 23.65 -11.48 7.56
N ALA A 437 22.62 -10.63 7.64
CA ALA A 437 22.73 -9.28 8.19
C ALA A 437 23.10 -9.28 9.68
N ALA A 438 22.60 -10.25 10.45
CA ALA A 438 22.94 -10.44 11.85
C ALA A 438 24.42 -10.82 12.04
N MET A 439 24.97 -11.64 11.14
CA MET A 439 26.37 -12.08 11.18
C MET A 439 27.34 -11.01 10.65
N GLU A 440 27.00 -10.32 9.56
CA GLU A 440 27.88 -9.34 8.90
C GLU A 440 27.99 -8.04 9.71
N TYR A 441 26.88 -7.57 10.32
CA TYR A 441 26.80 -6.24 10.94
C TYR A 441 26.63 -6.30 12.46
N GLN A 442 27.37 -7.19 13.12
CA GLN A 442 27.32 -7.33 14.58
C GLN A 442 27.50 -5.99 15.31
N GLY A 443 26.76 -5.81 16.41
CA GLY A 443 26.80 -4.58 17.20
C GLY A 443 26.03 -3.39 16.60
N THR A 444 25.45 -3.52 15.41
CA THR A 444 24.65 -2.44 14.78
C THR A 444 23.14 -2.61 15.01
N ALA A 445 22.39 -1.53 14.82
CA ALA A 445 20.92 -1.57 14.86
C ALA A 445 20.31 -2.50 13.78
N LEU A 446 20.99 -2.69 12.65
CA LEU A 446 20.58 -3.62 11.60
C LEU A 446 20.64 -5.07 12.12
N ALA A 447 21.73 -5.45 12.79
CA ALA A 447 21.84 -6.80 13.36
C ALA A 447 20.82 -7.06 14.47
N ILE A 448 20.41 -6.03 15.23
CA ILE A 448 19.28 -6.14 16.16
C ILE A 448 17.98 -6.41 15.40
N CYS A 449 17.65 -5.62 14.38
CA CYS A 449 16.43 -5.82 13.57
C CYS A 449 16.41 -7.19 12.88
N ALA A 450 17.56 -7.64 12.40
CA ALA A 450 17.70 -8.94 11.75
C ALA A 450 17.49 -10.10 12.73
N ARG A 451 18.10 -10.03 13.92
CA ARG A 451 17.87 -11.02 14.99
C ARG A 451 16.42 -11.02 15.48
N THR A 452 15.79 -9.86 15.59
CA THR A 452 14.34 -9.77 15.88
C THR A 452 13.52 -10.44 14.79
N THR A 453 13.85 -10.26 13.52
CA THR A 453 13.14 -10.91 12.40
C THR A 453 13.22 -12.43 12.48
N LEU A 454 14.39 -12.97 12.82
CA LEU A 454 14.56 -14.41 13.04
C LEU A 454 13.79 -14.87 14.28
N ALA A 455 13.83 -14.10 15.37
CA ALA A 455 13.13 -14.41 16.61
C ALA A 455 11.59 -14.40 16.42
N ASP A 456 11.03 -13.41 15.74
CA ASP A 456 9.60 -13.32 15.40
C ASP A 456 9.17 -14.57 14.63
N SER A 457 10.03 -15.05 13.71
CA SER A 457 9.74 -16.26 12.96
C SER A 457 9.70 -17.52 13.82
N GLU A 458 10.59 -17.66 14.80
CA GLU A 458 10.58 -18.82 15.71
C GLU A 458 9.44 -18.74 16.73
N TYR A 459 9.11 -17.52 17.16
CA TYR A 459 7.97 -17.23 18.01
C TYR A 459 6.66 -17.72 17.35
N LEU A 460 6.44 -17.39 16.07
CA LEU A 460 5.22 -17.75 15.35
C LEU A 460 5.10 -19.23 14.96
N LYS A 461 6.22 -19.95 14.78
CA LYS A 461 6.18 -21.32 14.24
C LYS A 461 5.56 -22.35 15.18
N ASN A 462 5.65 -22.17 16.50
CA ASN A 462 5.17 -23.13 17.51
C ASN A 462 5.06 -22.51 18.93
N ASN A 463 4.94 -21.19 19.06
CA ASN A 463 5.10 -20.50 20.36
C ASN A 463 6.44 -20.86 21.03
N ASN A 464 7.52 -20.95 20.26
CA ASN A 464 8.83 -21.38 20.77
C ASN A 464 9.58 -20.20 21.42
N TYR A 465 9.05 -19.74 22.56
CA TYR A 465 9.48 -18.55 23.28
C TYR A 465 10.98 -18.54 23.63
N VAL A 466 11.48 -19.68 24.13
CA VAL A 466 12.89 -19.82 24.54
C VAL A 466 13.81 -19.78 23.33
N LEU A 467 13.44 -20.45 22.23
CA LEU A 467 14.23 -20.39 21.00
C LEU A 467 14.23 -18.99 20.40
N ALA A 468 13.09 -18.30 20.40
CA ALA A 468 13.01 -16.90 19.95
C ALA A 468 13.98 -16.00 20.74
N LEU A 469 14.05 -16.16 22.08
CA LEU A 469 15.03 -15.43 22.90
C LEU A 469 16.47 -15.83 22.61
N LYS A 470 16.76 -17.11 22.42
CA LYS A 470 18.12 -17.58 22.03
C LYS A 470 18.53 -17.04 20.66
N VAL A 471 17.61 -16.96 19.70
CA VAL A 471 17.88 -16.38 18.39
C VAL A 471 18.11 -14.87 18.49
N PHE A 472 17.33 -14.17 19.33
CA PHE A 472 17.53 -12.74 19.56
C PHE A 472 18.84 -12.44 20.31
N ALA A 473 19.16 -13.23 21.34
CA ALA A 473 20.32 -13.11 22.19
C ALA A 473 21.04 -14.48 22.34
N PRO A 474 21.91 -14.86 21.39
CA PRO A 474 22.56 -16.19 21.36
C PRO A 474 23.33 -16.56 22.62
N GLU A 475 23.98 -15.59 23.26
CA GLU A 475 24.83 -15.77 24.44
C GLU A 475 24.06 -15.69 25.78
N LEU A 476 22.72 -15.68 25.74
CA LEU A 476 21.90 -15.42 26.92
C LEU A 476 22.08 -16.48 28.01
N PHE A 477 22.08 -17.77 27.62
CA PHE A 477 22.13 -18.92 28.54
C PHE A 477 23.46 -19.68 28.50
N GLY A 478 24.58 -19.01 28.23
CA GLY A 478 25.91 -19.65 28.20
C GLY A 478 26.30 -20.32 29.53
N GLN A 479 26.92 -21.51 29.46
CA GLN A 479 27.13 -22.41 30.61
C GLN A 479 28.07 -21.86 31.72
N ASP A 480 28.94 -20.89 31.42
CA ASP A 480 29.93 -20.35 32.37
C ASP A 480 29.54 -18.98 32.95
N ARG A 481 28.27 -18.57 32.82
CA ARG A 481 27.81 -17.25 33.27
C ARG A 481 27.17 -17.34 34.67
N PRO A 482 27.56 -16.48 35.62
CA PRO A 482 26.87 -16.37 36.91
C PRO A 482 25.39 -16.02 36.73
N GLU A 483 24.48 -16.74 37.39
CA GLU A 483 23.04 -16.55 37.23
C GLU A 483 22.54 -15.11 37.41
N PRO A 484 23.05 -14.30 38.36
CA PRO A 484 22.62 -12.89 38.47
C PRO A 484 22.92 -12.06 37.21
N LYS A 485 24.01 -12.39 36.49
CA LYS A 485 24.31 -11.75 35.19
C LYS A 485 23.39 -12.25 34.09
N ILE A 486 22.96 -13.52 34.14
CA ILE A 486 21.98 -14.08 33.20
C ILE A 486 20.63 -13.38 33.39
N VAL A 487 20.15 -13.23 34.64
CA VAL A 487 18.90 -12.51 34.95
C VAL A 487 18.92 -11.09 34.39
N LYS A 488 20.00 -10.33 34.63
CA LYS A 488 20.13 -8.98 34.07
C LYS A 488 20.09 -8.98 32.54
N SER A 489 20.86 -9.87 31.90
CA SER A 489 20.87 -9.97 30.44
C SER A 489 19.55 -10.47 29.85
N LEU A 490 18.77 -11.26 30.60
CA LEU A 490 17.44 -11.71 30.19
C LEU A 490 16.49 -10.51 30.10
N GLU A 491 16.44 -9.67 31.11
CA GLU A 491 15.61 -8.45 31.10
C GLU A 491 16.02 -7.49 29.97
N GLU A 492 17.33 -7.30 29.77
CA GLU A 492 17.85 -6.49 28.66
C GLU A 492 17.46 -7.09 27.30
N ALA A 493 17.55 -8.42 27.15
CA ALA A 493 17.17 -9.13 25.93
C ALA A 493 15.66 -9.04 25.67
N ILE A 494 14.82 -9.23 26.68
CA ILE A 494 13.36 -9.11 26.57
C ILE A 494 12.96 -7.68 26.23
N ALA A 495 13.52 -6.67 26.89
CA ALA A 495 13.27 -5.27 26.60
C ALA A 495 13.70 -4.92 25.16
N GLY A 496 14.89 -5.37 24.75
CA GLY A 496 15.39 -5.21 23.39
C GLY A 496 14.50 -5.89 22.35
N TYR A 497 14.05 -7.12 22.62
CA TYR A 497 13.18 -7.85 21.70
C TYR A 497 11.82 -7.16 21.58
N ARG A 498 11.22 -6.80 22.71
CA ARG A 498 9.93 -6.09 22.78
C ARG A 498 9.94 -4.76 22.03
N ALA A 499 11.05 -4.01 22.12
CA ALA A 499 11.19 -2.73 21.42
C ALA A 499 11.34 -2.88 19.89
N ASN A 500 11.64 -4.07 19.39
CA ASN A 500 11.99 -4.28 17.99
C ASN A 500 11.04 -5.22 17.24
N THR A 501 10.24 -6.04 17.93
CA THR A 501 9.32 -7.01 17.31
C THR A 501 8.25 -6.35 16.46
N LEU A 502 7.82 -7.06 15.39
CA LEU A 502 6.69 -6.65 14.54
C LEU A 502 5.49 -7.60 14.69
N LEU A 503 5.42 -8.38 15.77
CA LEU A 503 4.30 -9.27 16.05
C LEU A 503 3.00 -8.47 16.27
N PRO A 504 1.86 -8.84 15.64
CA PRO A 504 0.60 -8.07 15.69
C PRO A 504 0.01 -7.81 17.09
N GLY A 505 0.38 -8.61 18.10
CA GLY A 505 -0.03 -8.44 19.50
C GLY A 505 1.13 -8.11 20.45
N GLY A 506 2.32 -7.86 19.92
CA GLY A 506 3.55 -7.81 20.72
C GLY A 506 3.92 -9.17 21.31
N LEU A 507 4.77 -9.16 22.34
CA LEU A 507 5.17 -10.36 23.06
C LEU A 507 4.16 -10.69 24.15
N ASP A 508 3.73 -11.94 24.19
CA ASP A 508 3.03 -12.52 25.33
C ASP A 508 4.02 -12.72 26.46
N MET A 509 4.10 -11.73 27.33
CA MET A 509 5.09 -11.68 28.41
C MET A 509 4.88 -12.81 29.43
N GLU A 510 3.64 -13.21 29.68
CA GLU A 510 3.35 -14.28 30.64
C GLU A 510 3.88 -15.61 30.14
N ASN A 511 3.51 -16.00 28.92
CA ASN A 511 3.97 -17.26 28.34
C ASN A 511 5.47 -17.26 28.03
N LEU A 512 6.04 -16.10 27.68
CA LEU A 512 7.49 -15.93 27.52
C LEU A 512 8.22 -16.22 28.84
N TYR A 513 7.82 -15.58 29.94
CA TYR A 513 8.46 -15.82 31.24
C TYR A 513 8.21 -17.24 31.75
N ARG A 514 7.01 -17.82 31.54
CA ARG A 514 6.72 -19.20 31.90
C ARG A 514 7.64 -20.18 31.17
N ALA A 515 7.75 -20.06 29.85
CA ALA A 515 8.59 -20.94 29.06
C ALA A 515 10.09 -20.82 29.43
N VAL A 516 10.56 -19.62 29.77
CA VAL A 516 11.92 -19.42 30.26
C VAL A 516 12.11 -20.02 31.66
N ALA A 517 11.11 -19.93 32.54
CA ALA A 517 11.15 -20.56 33.86
C ALA A 517 11.26 -22.09 33.73
N ASP A 518 10.42 -22.72 32.91
CA ASP A 518 10.44 -24.17 32.69
C ASP A 518 11.79 -24.63 32.14
N PHE A 519 12.30 -23.92 31.11
CA PHE A 519 13.64 -24.18 30.58
C PHE A 519 14.73 -24.02 31.66
N ALA A 520 14.68 -22.96 32.47
CA ALA A 520 15.66 -22.69 33.51
C ALA A 520 15.65 -23.76 34.60
N ILE A 521 14.49 -24.31 34.96
CA ILE A 521 14.36 -25.45 35.88
C ILE A 521 15.07 -26.68 35.30
N ASP A 522 14.79 -27.00 34.03
CA ASP A 522 15.36 -28.17 33.36
C ASP A 522 16.89 -28.12 33.30
N VAL A 523 17.46 -26.92 33.09
CA VAL A 523 18.92 -26.72 33.05
C VAL A 523 19.55 -26.29 34.38
N ARG A 524 18.77 -26.29 35.47
CA ARG A 524 19.19 -25.94 36.84
C ARG A 524 19.74 -24.51 37.03
N LEU A 525 19.19 -23.54 36.29
CA LEU A 525 19.41 -22.11 36.50
C LEU A 525 18.35 -21.55 37.48
N ASN A 526 18.48 -21.91 38.76
CA ASN A 526 17.43 -21.71 39.75
C ASN A 526 17.09 -20.23 40.05
N ALA A 527 18.08 -19.34 40.04
CA ALA A 527 17.84 -17.90 40.21
C ALA A 527 17.14 -17.29 38.99
N VAL A 528 17.43 -17.80 37.78
CA VAL A 528 16.69 -17.41 36.57
C VAL A 528 15.25 -17.91 36.64
N ALA A 529 15.04 -19.17 37.04
CA ALA A 529 13.71 -19.75 37.20
C ALA A 529 12.86 -18.97 38.20
N VAL A 530 13.37 -18.73 39.42
CA VAL A 530 12.69 -17.94 40.46
C VAL A 530 12.33 -16.55 39.96
N HIS A 531 13.26 -15.88 39.29
CA HIS A 531 13.02 -14.55 38.71
C HIS A 531 11.86 -14.56 37.70
N CYS A 532 11.86 -15.51 36.77
CA CYS A 532 10.81 -15.64 35.77
C CYS A 532 9.45 -16.01 36.40
N GLN A 533 9.42 -16.91 37.37
CA GLN A 533 8.17 -17.28 38.06
C GLN A 533 7.59 -16.11 38.86
N LYS A 534 8.44 -15.29 39.50
CA LYS A 534 8.02 -14.03 40.12
C LYS A 534 7.38 -13.09 39.11
N LYS A 535 7.97 -12.94 37.91
CA LYS A 535 7.40 -12.13 36.84
C LYS A 535 6.04 -12.64 36.37
N VAL A 536 5.87 -13.96 36.24
CA VAL A 536 4.56 -14.56 35.92
C VAL A 536 3.54 -14.26 37.02
N ALA A 537 3.92 -14.40 38.28
CA ALA A 537 3.05 -14.11 39.41
C ALA A 537 2.65 -12.63 39.48
N GLU A 538 3.60 -11.71 39.24
CA GLU A 538 3.34 -10.27 39.13
C GLU A 538 2.33 -9.95 38.01
N LEU A 539 2.50 -10.56 36.84
CA LEU A 539 1.58 -10.38 35.69
C LEU A 539 0.16 -10.89 35.99
N ARG A 540 0.04 -11.93 36.82
CA ARG A 540 -1.23 -12.47 37.32
C ARG A 540 -1.80 -11.71 38.52
N GLY A 541 -1.10 -10.71 39.04
CA GLY A 541 -1.53 -9.95 40.21
C GLY A 541 -1.48 -10.73 41.53
N LEU A 542 -0.69 -11.81 41.59
CA LEU A 542 -0.50 -12.59 42.81
C LEU A 542 0.40 -11.81 43.78
N LYS A 543 -0.12 -11.52 44.97
CA LYS A 543 0.55 -10.71 45.99
C LYS A 543 0.82 -11.49 47.26
N LEU A 544 1.93 -11.17 47.92
CA LEU A 544 2.33 -11.73 49.22
C LEU A 544 2.16 -10.73 50.36
N ASP A 545 1.76 -9.49 50.06
CA ASP A 545 1.67 -8.36 51.00
C ASP A 545 0.96 -8.70 52.31
N ILE A 546 -0.13 -9.47 52.25
CA ILE A 546 -0.91 -9.84 53.45
C ILE A 546 -0.11 -10.74 54.39
N PHE A 547 0.68 -11.66 53.85
CA PHE A 547 1.56 -12.53 54.61
C PHE A 547 2.82 -11.79 55.07
N GLU A 548 3.32 -10.86 54.27
CA GLU A 548 4.45 -10.00 54.65
C GLU A 548 4.09 -9.06 55.81
N GLN A 549 2.96 -8.37 55.73
CA GLN A 549 2.48 -7.45 56.78
C GLN A 549 2.05 -8.20 58.05
N GLY A 550 1.51 -9.40 57.89
CA GLY A 550 1.14 -10.27 59.01
C GLY A 550 2.32 -10.96 59.68
N ALA A 551 3.53 -10.92 59.09
CA ALA A 551 4.69 -11.63 59.60
C ALA A 551 5.10 -11.12 60.98
N ARG A 552 5.40 -12.05 61.89
CA ARG A 552 5.91 -11.67 63.22
C ARG A 552 7.27 -10.99 63.11
N LYS A 553 7.54 -10.08 64.05
CA LYS A 553 8.82 -9.38 64.15
C LYS A 553 9.99 -10.37 64.19
N GLY A 554 10.93 -10.23 63.25
CA GLY A 554 12.12 -11.08 63.14
C GLY A 554 11.99 -12.22 62.11
N VAL A 555 10.79 -12.47 61.56
CA VAL A 555 10.61 -13.39 60.43
C VAL A 555 11.12 -12.72 59.16
N LYS A 556 12.03 -13.40 58.45
CA LYS A 556 12.56 -12.93 57.16
C LYS A 556 11.65 -13.35 56.00
N TYR A 557 11.78 -12.67 54.87
CA TYR A 557 11.05 -12.99 53.65
C TYR A 557 11.29 -14.45 53.21
N CYS A 558 12.57 -14.84 53.06
CA CYS A 558 13.05 -16.20 52.78
C CYS A 558 14.42 -16.38 53.46
N ASN A 559 14.76 -17.58 53.95
CA ASN A 559 16.10 -17.89 54.49
C ASN A 559 16.93 -18.80 53.58
N SER A 560 16.31 -19.39 52.56
CA SER A 560 16.91 -20.35 51.64
C SER A 560 17.27 -19.70 50.32
N GLY A 561 18.16 -20.37 49.57
CA GLY A 561 18.61 -19.91 48.27
C GLY A 561 17.59 -20.17 47.15
N PRO A 562 17.89 -19.70 45.93
CA PRO A 562 17.03 -19.91 44.76
C PRO A 562 16.75 -21.38 44.44
N ASP A 563 17.67 -22.28 44.80
CA ASP A 563 17.55 -23.73 44.64
C ASP A 563 16.38 -24.33 45.41
N ASN A 564 16.01 -23.73 46.53
CA ASN A 564 14.83 -24.10 47.28
C ASN A 564 13.63 -23.22 46.91
N GLU A 565 13.84 -21.91 46.77
CA GLU A 565 12.76 -20.93 46.49
C GLU A 565 11.97 -21.24 45.21
N VAL A 566 12.59 -21.89 44.22
CA VAL A 566 11.90 -22.29 42.98
C VAL A 566 10.67 -23.17 43.26
N TRP A 567 10.71 -24.01 44.30
CA TRP A 567 9.58 -24.85 44.69
C TRP A 567 8.40 -24.03 45.21
N PHE A 568 8.66 -22.94 45.94
CA PHE A 568 7.60 -22.07 46.44
C PHE A 568 6.82 -21.44 45.29
N TRP A 569 7.53 -20.81 44.34
CA TRP A 569 6.89 -20.12 43.22
C TRP A 569 6.23 -21.11 42.25
N THR A 570 6.82 -22.30 42.05
CA THR A 570 6.18 -23.40 41.32
C THR A 570 4.84 -23.78 41.97
N GLY A 571 4.83 -23.92 43.30
CA GLY A 571 3.61 -24.23 44.05
C GLY A 571 2.53 -23.17 43.92
N MET A 572 2.92 -21.89 43.95
CA MET A 572 1.99 -20.77 43.83
C MET A 572 1.37 -20.66 42.44
N LEU A 573 2.18 -20.82 41.38
CA LEU A 573 1.67 -20.79 40.01
C LEU A 573 0.78 -22.01 39.71
N ALA A 574 1.14 -23.20 40.19
CA ALA A 574 0.32 -24.40 40.03
C ALA A 574 -1.05 -24.28 40.73
N ALA A 575 -1.09 -23.68 41.93
CA ALA A 575 -2.37 -23.42 42.61
C ALA A 575 -3.27 -22.49 41.80
N GLU A 576 -2.69 -21.44 41.21
CA GLU A 576 -3.41 -20.50 40.36
C GLU A 576 -3.91 -21.16 39.07
N ASP A 577 -3.15 -22.13 38.52
CA ASP A 577 -3.57 -22.94 37.39
C ASP A 577 -4.61 -24.03 37.77
N GLY A 578 -4.98 -24.14 39.05
CA GLY A 578 -5.92 -25.12 39.55
C GLY A 578 -5.33 -26.52 39.78
N ASP A 579 -4.03 -26.72 39.59
CA ASP A 579 -3.34 -27.98 39.88
C ASP A 579 -2.93 -28.04 41.36
N MET A 580 -3.90 -28.37 42.21
CA MET A 580 -3.71 -28.48 43.64
C MET A 580 -2.74 -29.61 44.03
N THR A 581 -2.57 -30.63 43.17
CA THR A 581 -1.66 -31.75 43.44
C THR A 581 -0.22 -31.31 43.24
N ALA A 582 0.10 -30.70 42.09
CA ALA A 582 1.42 -30.16 41.82
C ALA A 582 1.76 -29.03 42.81
N SER A 583 0.77 -28.17 43.13
CA SER A 583 0.93 -27.10 44.11
C SER A 583 1.34 -27.62 45.49
N THR A 584 0.57 -28.57 46.04
CA THR A 584 0.83 -29.15 47.36
C THR A 584 2.20 -29.82 47.40
N ARG A 585 2.53 -30.62 46.38
CA ARG A 585 3.84 -31.29 46.29
C ARG A 585 4.99 -30.29 46.27
N ALA A 586 4.87 -29.22 45.50
CA ALA A 586 5.92 -28.20 45.41
C ALA A 586 6.10 -27.46 46.74
N TYR A 587 5.00 -27.06 47.40
CA TYR A 587 5.09 -26.46 48.74
C TYR A 587 5.68 -27.40 49.78
N GLU A 588 5.36 -28.70 49.73
CA GLU A 588 5.95 -29.71 50.60
C GLU A 588 7.47 -29.87 50.38
N GLU A 589 7.95 -29.83 49.14
CA GLU A 589 9.39 -29.82 48.87
C GLU A 589 10.07 -28.56 49.42
N PHE A 590 9.44 -27.39 49.24
CA PHE A 590 9.96 -26.11 49.74
C PHE A 590 10.13 -26.12 51.28
N ILE A 591 9.09 -26.53 52.01
CA ILE A 591 9.07 -26.49 53.48
C ILE A 591 9.97 -27.55 54.14
N LYS A 592 10.49 -28.54 53.39
CA LYS A 592 11.51 -29.47 53.91
C LYS A 592 12.81 -28.76 54.28
N ARG A 593 13.15 -27.70 53.53
CA ARG A 593 14.41 -26.96 53.71
C ARG A 593 14.19 -25.54 54.23
N GLU A 594 12.97 -25.01 54.16
CA GLU A 594 12.62 -23.67 54.62
C GLU A 594 11.39 -23.70 55.55
N VAL A 595 11.62 -23.49 56.85
CA VAL A 595 10.56 -23.63 57.86
C VAL A 595 10.20 -22.34 58.61
N ASN A 596 10.97 -21.25 58.44
CA ASN A 596 10.86 -20.06 59.28
C ASN A 596 10.95 -18.74 58.49
N SER A 597 10.08 -18.59 57.51
CA SER A 597 10.02 -17.40 56.65
C SER A 597 8.60 -17.02 56.27
N VAL A 598 8.43 -15.83 55.70
CA VAL A 598 7.14 -15.39 55.14
C VAL A 598 6.66 -16.37 54.05
N LEU A 599 7.58 -16.79 53.17
CA LEU A 599 7.26 -17.80 52.15
C LEU A 599 6.83 -19.13 52.79
N ALA A 600 7.49 -19.57 53.87
CA ALA A 600 7.07 -20.78 54.60
C ALA A 600 5.67 -20.62 55.21
N ALA A 601 5.35 -19.46 55.77
CA ALA A 601 4.02 -19.18 56.31
C ALA A 601 2.92 -19.34 55.24
N LYS A 602 3.17 -18.80 54.04
CA LYS A 602 2.26 -18.93 52.89
C LYS A 602 2.17 -20.38 52.39
N ALA A 603 3.30 -21.08 52.30
CA ALA A 603 3.32 -22.49 51.88
C ALA A 603 2.55 -23.39 52.86
N TYR A 604 2.75 -23.24 54.16
CA TYR A 604 1.98 -23.96 55.18
C TYR A 604 0.49 -23.66 55.08
N TYR A 605 0.11 -22.40 54.86
CA TYR A 605 -1.28 -22.01 54.67
C TYR A 605 -1.93 -22.72 53.47
N GLU A 606 -1.26 -22.76 52.32
CA GLU A 606 -1.80 -23.42 51.11
C GLU A 606 -1.87 -24.94 51.27
N VAL A 607 -0.86 -25.58 51.88
CA VAL A 607 -0.90 -27.01 52.17
C VAL A 607 -2.04 -27.34 53.14
N ALA A 608 -2.25 -26.52 54.19
CA ALA A 608 -3.36 -26.71 55.11
C ALA A 608 -4.71 -26.59 54.40
N LYS A 609 -4.86 -25.56 53.55
CA LYS A 609 -6.07 -25.34 52.74
C LYS A 609 -6.36 -26.53 51.83
N ALA A 610 -5.35 -27.04 51.12
CA ALA A 610 -5.47 -28.20 50.24
C ALA A 610 -5.86 -29.47 51.03
N LYS A 611 -5.22 -29.72 52.18
CA LYS A 611 -5.58 -30.86 53.06
C LYS A 611 -7.01 -30.79 53.55
N MET A 612 -7.48 -29.61 53.97
CA MET A 612 -8.87 -29.41 54.37
C MET A 612 -9.85 -29.70 53.23
N MET A 613 -9.54 -29.27 51.99
CA MET A 613 -10.36 -29.58 50.82
C MET A 613 -10.41 -31.09 50.50
N LEU A 614 -9.35 -31.83 50.84
CA LEU A 614 -9.25 -33.27 50.68
C LEU A 614 -9.77 -34.08 51.89
N GLY A 615 -10.31 -33.42 52.92
CA GLY A 615 -10.80 -34.07 54.14
C GLY A 615 -9.70 -34.65 55.05
N GLN A 616 -8.47 -34.17 54.90
CA GLN A 616 -7.31 -34.58 55.71
C GLN A 616 -7.09 -33.61 56.89
N ASP A 617 -6.45 -34.10 57.96
CA ASP A 617 -6.09 -33.23 59.09
C ASP A 617 -5.02 -32.21 58.69
N ALA A 618 -5.29 -30.94 59.00
CA ALA A 618 -4.47 -29.78 58.68
C ALA A 618 -4.08 -28.97 59.92
N LYS A 619 -4.50 -29.37 61.14
CA LYS A 619 -4.35 -28.57 62.37
C LYS A 619 -2.90 -28.18 62.65
N GLU A 620 -1.99 -29.14 62.64
CA GLU A 620 -0.57 -28.90 62.93
C GLU A 620 0.11 -28.01 61.88
N ILE A 621 -0.26 -28.19 60.61
CA ILE A 621 0.31 -27.42 59.51
C ILE A 621 -0.18 -25.97 59.55
N LEU A 622 -1.47 -25.75 59.81
CA LEU A 622 -2.03 -24.41 59.93
C LEU A 622 -1.48 -23.66 61.15
N ALA A 623 -1.23 -24.37 62.26
CA ALA A 623 -0.59 -23.80 63.44
C ALA A 623 0.81 -23.24 63.11
N LYS A 624 1.58 -23.93 62.25
CA LYS A 624 2.88 -23.43 61.77
C LYS A 624 2.74 -22.15 60.93
N ALA A 625 1.76 -22.08 60.03
CA ALA A 625 1.47 -20.86 59.27
C ALA A 625 1.17 -19.67 60.21
N LYS A 626 0.29 -19.88 61.20
CA LYS A 626 -0.12 -18.88 62.19
C LYS A 626 1.02 -18.43 63.11
N ALA A 627 1.94 -19.33 63.43
CA ALA A 627 3.11 -19.01 64.24
C ALA A 627 4.04 -18.01 63.54
N LEU A 628 4.13 -18.08 62.21
CA LEU A 628 5.00 -17.23 61.39
C LEU A 628 4.32 -15.93 60.96
N SER A 629 3.08 -16.01 60.48
CA SER A 629 2.29 -14.87 60.01
C SER A 629 0.81 -15.06 60.36
N PRO A 630 0.34 -14.56 61.53
CA PRO A 630 -1.08 -14.59 61.90
C PRO A 630 -1.89 -13.53 61.13
N CYS A 631 -1.89 -13.61 59.81
CA CYS A 631 -2.66 -12.72 58.94
C CYS A 631 -4.13 -13.17 58.83
N VAL A 632 -4.99 -12.27 58.35
CA VAL A 632 -6.45 -12.50 58.24
C VAL A 632 -6.78 -13.84 57.54
N PRO A 633 -6.20 -14.21 56.38
CA PRO A 633 -6.49 -15.48 55.72
C PRO A 633 -6.22 -16.71 56.58
N VAL A 634 -5.14 -16.68 57.39
CA VAL A 634 -4.76 -17.79 58.26
C VAL A 634 -5.74 -17.95 59.42
N ILE A 635 -6.17 -16.83 60.02
CA ILE A 635 -7.14 -16.81 61.12
C ILE A 635 -8.51 -17.31 60.64
N GLU A 636 -8.97 -16.86 59.47
CA GLU A 636 -10.24 -17.30 58.90
C GLU A 636 -10.24 -18.79 58.55
N LEU A 637 -9.13 -19.32 58.01
CA LEU A 637 -9.01 -20.73 57.70
C LEU A 637 -9.04 -21.60 58.98
N GLU A 638 -8.43 -21.11 60.06
CA GLU A 638 -8.46 -21.79 61.37
C GLU A 638 -9.87 -21.81 61.97
N GLN A 639 -10.61 -20.70 61.86
CA GLN A 639 -12.01 -20.63 62.29
C GLN A 639 -12.89 -21.61 61.52
N LYS A 640 -12.73 -21.69 60.20
CA LYS A 640 -13.47 -22.66 59.36
C LYS A 640 -13.17 -24.10 59.74
N MET A 641 -11.89 -24.42 59.96
CA MET A 641 -11.45 -25.75 60.37
C MET A 641 -12.07 -26.17 61.71
N ASN A 642 -12.16 -25.24 62.66
CA ASN A 642 -12.77 -25.50 63.96
C ASN A 642 -14.30 -25.66 63.88
N ALA A 643 -14.96 -24.95 62.96
CA ALA A 643 -16.40 -25.04 62.73
C ALA A 643 -16.83 -26.35 62.03
N THR A 644 -15.95 -26.98 61.24
CA THR A 644 -16.19 -28.28 60.61
C THR A 644 -15.86 -29.49 61.49
N GLY A 645 -15.21 -29.26 62.64
CA GLY A 645 -14.80 -30.32 63.58
C GLY A 645 -15.70 -30.45 64.82
N SER A 646 -16.77 -29.65 64.89
CA SER A 646 -17.87 -29.70 65.86
C SER A 646 -19.14 -30.19 65.17
#